data_AF-X5MLS7-F1
#
_entry.id   AF-X5MLS7-F1
#
_cell.length_a   1.000
_cell.length_b   1.000
_cell.length_c   1.000
_cell.angle_alpha   90.00
_cell.angle_beta   90.00
_cell.angle_gamma   90.00
#
_symmetry.space_group_name_H-M   'P 1'
#
loop_
_entity.id
_entity.type
_entity.pdbx_description
1 polymer ?
#
loop_
_entity_poly.entity_id
_entity_poly.type
_entity_poly.pdbx_seq_one_letter_code
_entity_poly.pdbx_strand_id
1 'polypeptide(L)'
;MSYWKGPGSVTPVVAGLAIGAVFVVSALVLSPERGDAPAPAVAEAPAPAGADASAADVEAVPPTPVVEADAARPSVEAATKITKARIVAADDEPHNWLAHGRTYSEQRYSPLDQINTDNVSDLGLAWSYEMYTNRGLEASPIVVDGYMFLTGNWGITHALDARTGEELWTFDPEVPGEWGRYGCCDVVNRGVAVWDGKVYVASFDGRLHALDAKTGDPVWQVDTINNTPPYTITGAPRVINGKVIIGNGGAELGVRGYFTAYDANTGEQLWRFYTVPGNPDDPAESPALEAAMATWSMGEGYEGPAWWEVGGGGTTWDSMVFDPELNTLYVGTGNGSPWSRYVRSPGGGDNLYLSSILAVDPDTGELKWHYQTTPGDTWDYTATQHIILADMEIDGEMRKVAMQAPKNGFFYVLDRVTGELISAEKYTIVDWASHVDLETGRPVENTSSDYEDETKIVMPSAIGGHNWHPMAFNPDTGLVYIPAMETFGIYADSNEVHEIRERWWNTGMKWDAYYDTIIDTIEAEGDLPYNRGVLKAWDPVKQEEAWAIIHKDHWNGGVLTTGGNLVFQGTGDGLFRAYRADNGEQLLEIETKTGIIAPPITYSVDGEQYVSVLLGWGGAAITAGDARTAAAAKYGNEGRLLVFKVGGEAAYPEVVVKNLDIPEPPTDVQLTSAEIRKGGQLFMGTCALCHGALAVSPGVIPDLRRMSPVIHENFKSIVADGMLAHQGMAKFSDLHSDEDLDLIYGYIVSRAREDRKAALADGSQDG
;
A
#
# COMPACT_ATOMS: atom_id res chain seq x y z
N MET A 1 31.74 5.00 -11.48
CA MET A 1 31.61 4.49 -12.87
C MET A 1 31.30 5.64 -13.80
N SER A 2 32.02 5.77 -14.92
CA SER A 2 31.97 6.93 -15.83
C SER A 2 31.33 6.55 -17.16
N TYR A 3 30.01 6.61 -17.26
CA TYR A 3 29.25 6.56 -18.51
C TYR A 3 27.92 7.27 -18.27
N TRP A 4 27.73 8.51 -18.73
CA TRP A 4 26.45 9.13 -19.13
C TRP A 4 26.75 10.54 -19.69
N LYS A 5 26.81 10.64 -21.03
CA LYS A 5 26.62 11.91 -21.77
C LYS A 5 25.88 11.60 -23.06
N GLY A 6 24.59 11.94 -23.09
CA GLY A 6 23.76 12.07 -24.28
C GLY A 6 22.85 13.30 -24.10
N PRO A 7 22.57 14.10 -25.16
CA PRO A 7 22.21 15.50 -25.01
C PRO A 7 20.70 15.74 -25.04
N GLY A 8 20.22 16.62 -24.17
CA GLY A 8 18.84 17.11 -24.15
C GLY A 8 18.68 18.12 -23.02
N SER A 9 18.97 19.38 -23.32
CA SER A 9 19.01 20.48 -22.36
C SER A 9 17.63 20.78 -21.75
N VAL A 10 17.50 20.62 -20.44
CA VAL A 10 16.64 21.48 -19.61
C VAL A 10 17.51 21.97 -18.45
N THR A 11 17.72 23.28 -18.41
CA THR A 11 18.60 23.99 -17.48
C THR A 11 18.06 23.87 -16.05
N PRO A 12 18.84 23.39 -15.06
CA PRO A 12 18.46 23.53 -13.66
C PRO A 12 18.86 24.92 -13.16
N VAL A 13 17.92 25.59 -12.47
CA VAL A 13 18.18 26.84 -11.76
C VAL A 13 19.00 26.51 -10.51
N VAL A 14 20.27 26.85 -10.55
CA VAL A 14 21.16 26.87 -9.38
C VAL A 14 21.12 28.27 -8.79
N ALA A 15 20.61 28.41 -7.56
CA ALA A 15 20.70 29.64 -6.78
C ALA A 15 21.72 29.45 -5.65
N GLY A 16 22.97 29.82 -5.92
CA GLY A 16 23.96 30.13 -4.90
C GLY A 16 24.06 31.65 -4.74
N LEU A 17 24.00 32.16 -3.51
CA LEU A 17 24.15 33.58 -3.20
C LEU A 17 25.30 33.81 -2.23
N ALA A 18 26.17 34.76 -2.56
CA ALA A 18 26.95 35.49 -1.57
C ALA A 18 27.30 36.93 -2.04
N ILE A 19 27.23 37.85 -1.07
CA ILE A 19 27.92 39.16 -0.92
C ILE A 19 27.25 40.43 -1.52
N GLY A 20 26.47 41.12 -0.67
CA GLY A 20 26.81 42.41 -0.02
C GLY A 20 26.90 43.73 -0.82
N ALA A 21 26.05 44.72 -0.48
CA ALA A 21 26.44 46.05 0.05
C ALA A 21 25.29 47.12 0.05
N VAL A 22 24.91 47.55 1.26
CA VAL A 22 24.64 48.92 1.79
C VAL A 22 24.05 50.04 0.89
N PHE A 23 22.91 50.63 1.31
CA PHE A 23 22.75 52.09 1.55
C PHE A 23 21.51 52.46 2.42
N VAL A 24 21.80 52.98 3.63
CA VAL A 24 21.26 54.11 4.43
C VAL A 24 19.79 54.62 4.30
N VAL A 25 19.02 54.38 5.38
CA VAL A 25 18.24 55.29 6.28
C VAL A 25 17.43 56.49 5.74
N SER A 26 16.14 56.54 6.09
CA SER A 26 15.49 57.70 6.77
C SER A 26 14.16 57.31 7.46
N ALA A 27 14.00 57.82 8.68
CA ALA A 27 12.98 57.49 9.67
C ALA A 27 11.76 58.42 9.63
N LEU A 28 10.62 58.00 10.22
CA LEU A 28 9.82 58.85 11.12
C LEU A 28 8.75 58.05 11.89
N VAL A 29 8.66 58.37 13.19
CA VAL A 29 7.80 57.79 14.23
C VAL A 29 6.59 58.71 14.46
N LEU A 30 5.43 58.15 14.82
CA LEU A 30 4.55 58.51 15.97
C LEU A 30 3.07 58.12 15.76
N SER A 31 2.52 57.35 16.69
CA SER A 31 1.07 57.20 17.01
C SER A 31 0.65 58.27 18.06
N PRO A 32 -0.54 58.25 18.75
CA PRO A 32 -1.80 57.47 18.63
C PRO A 32 -3.11 58.31 18.85
N GLU A 33 -4.23 57.61 19.16
CA GLU A 33 -5.49 57.99 19.87
C GLU A 33 -6.77 58.18 19.02
N ARG A 34 -8.01 57.86 19.45
CA ARG A 34 -8.67 56.95 20.42
C ARG A 34 -10.20 57.09 20.15
N GLY A 35 -11.03 56.09 20.48
CA GLY A 35 -12.50 56.29 20.58
C GLY A 35 -13.33 55.02 20.81
N ASP A 36 -13.92 54.93 22.01
CA ASP A 36 -14.54 53.76 22.66
C ASP A 36 -16.00 53.40 22.26
N ALA A 37 -16.37 52.15 22.60
CA ALA A 37 -17.66 51.43 22.57
C ALA A 37 -18.71 51.97 23.61
N PRO A 38 -19.87 51.33 24.01
CA PRO A 38 -20.39 49.95 23.81
C PRO A 38 -21.95 49.76 23.66
N ALA A 39 -22.43 48.49 23.64
CA ALA A 39 -23.83 47.98 23.71
C ALA A 39 -24.39 47.97 25.19
N PRO A 40 -25.67 47.61 25.57
CA PRO A 40 -26.45 46.39 25.18
C PRO A 40 -28.04 46.35 25.32
N ALA A 41 -28.63 45.21 24.89
CA ALA A 41 -29.73 44.33 25.43
C ALA A 41 -31.28 44.64 25.54
N VAL A 42 -32.06 43.76 24.85
CA VAL A 42 -33.24 42.87 25.20
C VAL A 42 -34.53 43.35 25.93
N ALA A 43 -35.72 42.96 25.40
CA ALA A 43 -36.93 42.50 26.15
C ALA A 43 -38.04 41.85 25.24
N GLU A 44 -38.85 40.95 25.81
CA GLU A 44 -39.82 39.98 25.21
C GLU A 44 -41.34 40.38 25.21
N ALA A 45 -42.10 39.70 24.32
CA ALA A 45 -43.54 39.25 24.33
C ALA A 45 -44.70 40.29 24.22
N PRO A 46 -45.99 39.94 23.85
CA PRO A 46 -46.64 38.62 23.64
C PRO A 46 -47.64 38.50 22.42
N ALA A 47 -48.33 37.35 22.28
CA ALA A 47 -49.55 37.08 21.45
C ALA A 47 -50.78 36.80 22.37
N PRO A 48 -52.01 36.38 21.94
CA PRO A 48 -52.67 36.19 20.61
C PRO A 48 -54.17 36.63 20.53
N ALA A 49 -54.84 36.46 19.36
CA ALA A 49 -56.28 36.14 19.20
C ALA A 49 -56.63 35.83 17.72
N GLY A 50 -57.53 34.86 17.44
CA GLY A 50 -57.90 34.40 16.08
C GLY A 50 -59.38 34.54 15.70
N ALA A 51 -59.73 34.18 14.45
CA ALA A 51 -60.94 33.45 13.98
C ALA A 51 -61.24 33.64 12.46
N ASP A 52 -61.59 32.52 11.81
CA ASP A 52 -62.41 32.24 10.60
C ASP A 52 -62.12 32.86 9.20
N ALA A 53 -61.96 31.97 8.17
CA ALA A 53 -62.94 31.76 7.09
C ALA A 53 -62.50 30.73 6.01
N SER A 54 -63.46 29.83 5.70
CA SER A 54 -63.75 28.97 4.53
C SER A 54 -62.81 28.74 3.32
N ALA A 55 -62.90 27.50 2.81
CA ALA A 55 -62.29 26.90 1.63
C ALA A 55 -62.71 27.46 0.25
N ALA A 56 -61.79 27.39 -0.72
CA ALA A 56 -62.05 27.21 -2.15
C ALA A 56 -60.80 26.67 -2.89
N ASP A 57 -60.96 25.48 -3.50
CA ASP A 57 -60.36 24.92 -4.72
C ASP A 57 -58.87 25.13 -5.06
N VAL A 58 -58.11 24.03 -5.00
CA VAL A 58 -56.77 23.87 -5.62
C VAL A 58 -56.91 22.97 -6.85
N GLU A 59 -56.56 23.50 -8.03
CA GLU A 59 -56.43 22.74 -9.28
C GLU A 59 -55.28 21.72 -9.19
N ALA A 60 -55.58 20.48 -9.58
CA ALA A 60 -54.62 19.38 -9.63
C ALA A 60 -53.67 19.53 -10.83
N VAL A 61 -52.37 19.52 -10.55
CA VAL A 61 -51.29 19.36 -11.53
C VAL A 61 -51.36 17.93 -12.12
N PRO A 62 -51.26 17.73 -13.44
CA PRO A 62 -51.32 16.39 -14.02
C PRO A 62 -50.08 15.58 -13.62
N PRO A 63 -50.20 14.27 -13.38
CA PRO A 63 -49.06 13.43 -13.05
C PRO A 63 -48.11 13.34 -14.25
N THR A 64 -46.83 13.55 -13.97
CA THR A 64 -45.68 13.21 -14.81
C THR A 64 -45.81 11.76 -15.29
N PRO A 65 -45.48 11.43 -16.55
CA PRO A 65 -45.58 10.06 -17.03
C PRO A 65 -44.67 9.15 -16.20
N VAL A 66 -45.28 8.12 -15.62
CA VAL A 66 -44.58 7.00 -14.99
C VAL A 66 -43.73 6.34 -16.09
N VAL A 67 -42.42 6.46 -15.95
CA VAL A 67 -41.44 5.69 -16.74
C VAL A 67 -41.73 4.21 -16.48
N GLU A 68 -41.85 3.46 -17.56
CA GLU A 68 -42.11 2.01 -17.54
C GLU A 68 -41.08 1.27 -16.68
N ALA A 69 -41.60 0.44 -15.79
CA ALA A 69 -40.97 -0.68 -15.07
C ALA A 69 -39.42 -0.74 -15.06
N ASP A 70 -38.83 -0.36 -13.93
CA ASP A 70 -37.59 -0.95 -13.43
C ASP A 70 -37.65 -2.46 -13.66
N ALA A 71 -36.69 -3.01 -14.40
CA ALA A 71 -36.37 -4.42 -14.24
C ALA A 71 -36.10 -4.62 -12.74
N ALA A 72 -36.88 -5.48 -12.06
CA ALA A 72 -36.82 -5.58 -10.60
C ALA A 72 -35.39 -5.90 -10.15
N ARG A 73 -34.71 -4.91 -9.55
CA ARG A 73 -33.35 -5.04 -9.00
C ARG A 73 -33.30 -6.29 -8.11
N PRO A 74 -32.31 -7.17 -8.26
CA PRO A 74 -32.16 -8.30 -7.34
C PRO A 74 -31.92 -7.78 -5.91
N SER A 75 -32.51 -8.44 -4.91
CA SER A 75 -32.15 -8.16 -3.51
C SER A 75 -30.65 -8.43 -3.27
N VAL A 76 -30.02 -7.74 -2.32
CA VAL A 76 -28.61 -7.99 -1.93
C VAL A 76 -28.30 -9.47 -1.74
N GLU A 77 -29.18 -10.21 -1.05
CA GLU A 77 -29.00 -11.65 -0.83
C GLU A 77 -28.96 -12.43 -2.14
N ALA A 78 -29.83 -12.11 -3.11
CA ALA A 78 -29.86 -12.77 -4.41
C ALA A 78 -28.64 -12.39 -5.27
N ALA A 79 -28.27 -11.10 -5.28
CA ALA A 79 -27.12 -10.58 -6.01
C ALA A 79 -25.81 -11.24 -5.55
N THR A 80 -25.65 -11.39 -4.23
CA THR A 80 -24.39 -11.89 -3.63
C THR A 80 -24.28 -13.41 -3.57
N LYS A 81 -25.18 -14.17 -4.22
CA LYS A 81 -25.04 -15.63 -4.44
C LYS A 81 -23.99 -15.95 -5.52
N ILE A 82 -22.77 -15.45 -5.31
CA ILE A 82 -21.63 -15.76 -6.15
C ILE A 82 -21.23 -17.22 -5.95
N THR A 83 -20.97 -17.90 -7.06
CA THR A 83 -20.46 -19.27 -7.12
C THR A 83 -19.21 -19.31 -7.98
N LYS A 84 -18.47 -20.42 -7.92
CA LYS A 84 -17.29 -20.65 -8.77
C LYS A 84 -17.67 -20.49 -10.25
N ALA A 85 -18.79 -21.11 -10.65
CA ALA A 85 -19.26 -21.05 -12.02
C ALA A 85 -19.54 -19.61 -12.48
N ARG A 86 -20.07 -18.76 -11.60
CA ARG A 86 -20.33 -17.35 -11.90
C ARG A 86 -19.03 -16.56 -12.11
N ILE A 87 -18.01 -16.76 -11.25
CA ILE A 87 -16.70 -16.10 -11.42
C ILE A 87 -15.98 -16.61 -12.68
N VAL A 88 -16.07 -17.90 -12.98
CA VAL A 88 -15.51 -18.48 -14.23
C VAL A 88 -16.18 -17.88 -15.46
N ALA A 89 -17.48 -17.59 -15.39
CA ALA A 89 -18.26 -16.97 -16.46
C ALA A 89 -18.35 -15.43 -16.33
N ALA A 90 -17.42 -14.77 -15.63
CA ALA A 90 -17.49 -13.32 -15.39
C ALA A 90 -17.46 -12.47 -16.68
N ASP A 91 -17.00 -13.02 -17.81
CA ASP A 91 -17.09 -12.36 -19.12
C ASP A 91 -18.52 -12.27 -19.67
N ASP A 92 -19.42 -13.16 -19.24
CA ASP A 92 -20.84 -13.10 -19.57
C ASP A 92 -21.58 -12.03 -18.74
N GLU A 93 -20.96 -11.55 -17.66
CA GLU A 93 -21.46 -10.51 -16.76
C GLU A 93 -20.45 -9.36 -16.60
N PRO A 94 -20.01 -8.69 -17.69
CA PRO A 94 -18.92 -7.71 -17.64
C PRO A 94 -19.28 -6.45 -16.84
N HIS A 95 -20.57 -6.28 -16.54
CA HIS A 95 -21.08 -5.24 -15.67
C HIS A 95 -20.70 -5.43 -14.19
N ASN A 96 -20.25 -6.63 -13.80
CA ASN A 96 -19.85 -6.98 -12.45
C ASN A 96 -18.31 -7.08 -12.29
N TRP A 97 -17.85 -6.85 -11.06
CA TRP A 97 -16.48 -7.11 -10.61
C TRP A 97 -16.54 -8.12 -9.47
N LEU A 98 -16.54 -9.41 -9.81
CA LEU A 98 -16.97 -10.50 -8.90
C LEU A 98 -15.88 -11.04 -7.96
N ALA A 99 -14.61 -10.80 -8.26
CA ALA A 99 -13.45 -11.26 -7.48
C ALA A 99 -12.41 -10.14 -7.35
N HIS A 100 -11.41 -10.32 -6.49
CA HIS A 100 -10.42 -9.27 -6.18
C HIS A 100 -9.79 -8.65 -7.45
N GLY A 101 -9.29 -9.47 -8.38
CA GLY A 101 -8.80 -9.04 -9.69
C GLY A 101 -9.82 -9.18 -10.83
N ARG A 102 -11.12 -8.98 -10.54
CA ARG A 102 -12.31 -9.25 -11.39
C ARG A 102 -12.61 -10.73 -11.59
N THR A 103 -11.62 -11.50 -12.03
CA THR A 103 -11.70 -12.93 -12.34
C THR A 103 -10.73 -13.73 -11.47
N TYR A 104 -10.78 -15.06 -11.55
CA TYR A 104 -9.80 -15.93 -10.87
C TYR A 104 -8.38 -15.83 -11.46
N SER A 105 -8.23 -15.37 -12.71
CA SER A 105 -6.93 -15.15 -13.36
C SER A 105 -6.27 -13.82 -12.97
N GLU A 106 -7.00 -12.96 -12.25
CA GLU A 106 -6.60 -11.64 -11.79
C GLU A 106 -6.01 -10.72 -12.86
N GLN A 107 -6.42 -10.85 -14.12
CA GLN A 107 -5.90 -10.00 -15.20
C GLN A 107 -6.21 -8.51 -15.03
N ARG A 108 -7.22 -8.16 -14.21
CA ARG A 108 -7.71 -6.77 -14.05
C ARG A 108 -8.03 -6.09 -15.38
N TYR A 109 -8.45 -6.89 -16.35
CA TYR A 109 -9.04 -6.46 -17.61
C TYR A 109 -10.55 -6.50 -17.50
N SER A 110 -11.22 -5.41 -17.88
CA SER A 110 -12.66 -5.39 -18.06
C SER A 110 -13.03 -5.39 -19.55
N PRO A 111 -13.91 -6.29 -20.02
CA PRO A 111 -14.42 -6.26 -21.39
C PRO A 111 -15.28 -5.03 -21.72
N LEU A 112 -15.67 -4.22 -20.73
CA LEU A 112 -16.48 -3.02 -20.96
C LEU A 112 -15.73 -1.98 -21.80
N ASP A 113 -16.42 -1.41 -22.79
CA ASP A 113 -15.87 -0.50 -23.79
C ASP A 113 -16.72 0.77 -24.02
N GLN A 114 -17.77 0.98 -23.22
CA GLN A 114 -18.60 2.19 -23.32
C GLN A 114 -17.76 3.45 -23.05
N ILE A 115 -16.81 3.36 -22.11
CA ILE A 115 -15.73 4.31 -21.93
C ILE A 115 -14.52 3.83 -22.73
N ASN A 116 -14.10 4.62 -23.71
CA ASN A 116 -13.05 4.26 -24.66
C ASN A 116 -12.25 5.50 -25.07
N THR A 117 -11.29 5.32 -25.98
CA THR A 117 -10.38 6.39 -26.40
C THR A 117 -11.06 7.61 -27.03
N ASP A 118 -12.30 7.49 -27.51
CA ASP A 118 -13.00 8.58 -28.18
C ASP A 118 -13.78 9.49 -27.21
N ASN A 119 -14.11 9.00 -26.00
CA ASN A 119 -14.98 9.71 -25.05
C ASN A 119 -14.43 9.78 -23.62
N VAL A 120 -13.29 9.17 -23.31
CA VAL A 120 -12.69 9.22 -21.96
C VAL A 120 -12.36 10.64 -21.50
N SER A 121 -12.16 11.59 -22.42
CA SER A 121 -11.98 13.01 -22.10
C SER A 121 -13.23 13.66 -21.48
N ASP A 122 -14.42 13.06 -21.68
CA ASP A 122 -15.70 13.53 -21.13
C ASP A 122 -16.01 12.87 -19.78
N LEU A 123 -15.05 12.15 -19.19
CA LEU A 123 -15.21 11.52 -17.89
C LEU A 123 -15.31 12.59 -16.80
N GLY A 124 -16.34 12.49 -15.97
CA GLY A 124 -16.57 13.39 -14.84
C GLY A 124 -17.11 12.65 -13.63
N LEU A 125 -17.13 13.33 -12.48
CA LEU A 125 -17.54 12.73 -11.22
C LEU A 125 -19.05 12.40 -11.26
N ALA A 126 -19.39 11.15 -10.98
CA ALA A 126 -20.77 10.71 -10.81
C ALA A 126 -21.22 10.90 -9.35
N TRP A 127 -20.41 10.44 -8.40
CA TRP A 127 -20.64 10.56 -6.97
C TRP A 127 -19.33 10.28 -6.20
N SER A 128 -19.33 10.60 -4.90
CA SER A 128 -18.20 10.33 -4.01
C SER A 128 -18.68 9.89 -2.63
N TYR A 129 -17.85 9.15 -1.90
CA TYR A 129 -18.13 8.70 -0.54
C TYR A 129 -16.90 8.95 0.36
N GLU A 130 -17.12 9.43 1.58
CA GLU A 130 -16.07 9.72 2.55
C GLU A 130 -15.72 8.45 3.34
N MET A 131 -14.44 8.07 3.37
CA MET A 131 -13.99 6.85 4.03
C MET A 131 -13.61 7.06 5.51
N TYR A 132 -13.86 8.27 6.03
CA TYR A 132 -13.66 8.66 7.43
C TYR A 132 -12.28 8.32 8.01
N THR A 133 -11.24 8.48 7.19
CA THR A 133 -9.85 8.17 7.56
C THR A 133 -8.88 9.15 6.92
N ASN A 134 -7.68 9.23 7.51
CA ASN A 134 -6.55 9.96 6.94
C ASN A 134 -5.35 9.05 6.62
N ARG A 135 -5.56 7.73 6.63
CA ARG A 135 -4.52 6.70 6.40
C ARG A 135 -4.61 6.16 4.97
N GLY A 136 -3.68 5.29 4.58
CA GLY A 136 -3.65 4.68 3.25
C GLY A 136 -4.89 3.85 2.95
N LEU A 137 -5.41 3.95 1.73
CA LEU A 137 -6.51 3.13 1.23
C LEU A 137 -6.01 2.27 0.07
N GLU A 138 -6.06 0.95 0.26
CA GLU A 138 -5.48 -0.03 -0.69
C GLU A 138 -6.53 -0.94 -1.35
N ALA A 139 -7.81 -0.78 -1.02
CA ALA A 139 -8.82 -1.76 -1.37
C ALA A 139 -9.18 -1.77 -2.87
N SER A 140 -9.39 -2.98 -3.40
CA SER A 140 -10.14 -3.17 -4.65
C SER A 140 -11.61 -3.43 -4.31
N PRO A 141 -12.56 -2.56 -4.68
CA PRO A 141 -13.97 -2.83 -4.44
C PRO A 141 -14.46 -4.07 -5.19
N ILE A 142 -15.46 -4.75 -4.65
CA ILE A 142 -16.23 -5.81 -5.31
C ILE A 142 -17.60 -5.25 -5.67
N VAL A 143 -18.02 -5.35 -6.93
CA VAL A 143 -19.32 -4.84 -7.39
C VAL A 143 -20.14 -5.98 -7.98
N VAL A 144 -21.34 -6.19 -7.43
CA VAL A 144 -22.23 -7.30 -7.78
C VAL A 144 -23.65 -6.78 -7.89
N ASP A 145 -24.19 -6.78 -9.11
CA ASP A 145 -25.57 -6.39 -9.46
C ASP A 145 -25.99 -5.04 -8.84
N GLY A 146 -25.07 -4.06 -8.90
CA GLY A 146 -25.28 -2.70 -8.39
C GLY A 146 -25.03 -2.51 -6.89
N TYR A 147 -24.44 -3.48 -6.20
CA TYR A 147 -23.98 -3.36 -4.81
C TYR A 147 -22.45 -3.37 -4.77
N MET A 148 -21.85 -2.41 -4.05
CA MET A 148 -20.40 -2.30 -3.90
C MET A 148 -19.99 -2.65 -2.48
N PHE A 149 -18.95 -3.49 -2.34
CA PHE A 149 -18.34 -3.86 -1.07
C PHE A 149 -16.86 -3.51 -1.08
N LEU A 150 -16.39 -2.82 -0.05
CA LEU A 150 -15.01 -2.36 0.04
C LEU A 150 -14.59 -2.16 1.49
N THR A 151 -13.28 -2.00 1.71
CA THR A 151 -12.71 -1.77 3.04
C THR A 151 -12.01 -0.42 3.13
N GLY A 152 -12.05 0.18 4.32
CA GLY A 152 -11.12 1.20 4.78
C GLY A 152 -9.97 0.60 5.58
N ASN A 153 -9.39 1.39 6.47
CA ASN A 153 -8.36 0.96 7.40
C ASN A 153 -8.86 -0.04 8.44
N TRP A 154 -7.94 -0.79 9.07
CA TRP A 154 -8.21 -1.76 10.14
C TRP A 154 -9.10 -2.97 9.76
N GLY A 155 -9.64 -3.01 8.53
CA GLY A 155 -10.66 -3.96 8.11
C GLY A 155 -12.10 -3.44 8.24
N ILE A 156 -12.28 -2.14 8.51
CA ILE A 156 -13.60 -1.49 8.47
C ILE A 156 -14.18 -1.71 7.07
N THR A 157 -15.39 -2.27 6.99
CA THR A 157 -16.01 -2.70 5.74
C THR A 157 -17.29 -1.93 5.49
N HIS A 158 -17.46 -1.45 4.25
CA HIS A 158 -18.62 -0.69 3.82
C HIS A 158 -19.36 -1.45 2.72
N ALA A 159 -20.68 -1.37 2.73
CA ALA A 159 -21.52 -1.72 1.59
C ALA A 159 -22.27 -0.49 1.09
N LEU A 160 -22.17 -0.22 -0.21
CA LEU A 160 -22.77 0.95 -0.84
C LEU A 160 -23.70 0.54 -2.00
N ASP A 161 -24.70 1.36 -2.28
CA ASP A 161 -25.37 1.33 -3.59
C ASP A 161 -24.42 1.88 -4.66
N ALA A 162 -24.02 1.06 -5.62
CA ALA A 162 -22.99 1.41 -6.60
C ALA A 162 -23.44 2.49 -7.61
N ARG A 163 -24.72 2.89 -7.60
CA ARG A 163 -25.26 3.94 -8.47
C ARG A 163 -25.23 5.32 -7.83
N THR A 164 -25.47 5.37 -6.52
CA THR A 164 -25.70 6.61 -5.78
C THR A 164 -24.62 6.91 -4.75
N GLY A 165 -23.86 5.90 -4.32
CA GLY A 165 -22.93 6.00 -3.19
C GLY A 165 -23.62 5.98 -1.82
N GLU A 166 -24.92 5.67 -1.75
CA GLU A 166 -25.63 5.54 -0.48
C GLU A 166 -25.08 4.37 0.34
N GLU A 167 -24.71 4.64 1.59
CA GLU A 167 -24.27 3.60 2.52
C GLU A 167 -25.45 2.71 2.94
N LEU A 168 -25.29 1.41 2.73
CA LEU A 168 -26.25 0.38 3.14
C LEU A 168 -25.96 -0.11 4.55
N TRP A 169 -24.68 -0.36 4.84
CA TRP A 169 -24.17 -0.70 6.16
C TRP A 169 -22.66 -0.49 6.23
N THR A 170 -22.16 -0.36 7.47
CA THR A 170 -20.73 -0.37 7.81
C THR A 170 -20.47 -1.33 8.96
N PHE A 171 -19.38 -2.08 8.88
CA PHE A 171 -18.88 -3.00 9.90
C PHE A 171 -17.51 -2.53 10.39
N ASP A 172 -17.34 -2.34 11.69
CA ASP A 172 -16.06 -2.06 12.33
C ASP A 172 -15.64 -3.29 13.16
N PRO A 173 -14.47 -3.92 12.87
CA PRO A 173 -13.96 -5.01 13.68
C PRO A 173 -13.48 -4.58 15.08
N GLU A 174 -13.40 -3.29 15.38
CA GLU A 174 -12.94 -2.73 16.66
C GLU A 174 -11.50 -3.15 17.01
N VAL A 175 -10.59 -3.05 16.03
CA VAL A 175 -9.17 -3.36 16.25
C VAL A 175 -8.58 -2.39 17.30
N PRO A 176 -7.91 -2.88 18.35
CA PRO A 176 -7.24 -2.00 19.31
C PRO A 176 -6.20 -1.12 18.62
N GLY A 177 -6.24 0.20 18.87
CA GLY A 177 -5.32 1.15 18.22
C GLY A 177 -3.84 0.78 18.39
N GLU A 178 -3.45 0.25 19.55
CA GLU A 178 -2.08 -0.20 19.84
C GLU A 178 -1.57 -1.30 18.91
N TRP A 179 -2.46 -2.03 18.22
CA TRP A 179 -2.07 -2.99 17.19
C TRP A 179 -1.36 -2.34 16.01
N GLY A 180 -1.55 -1.03 15.81
CA GLY A 180 -0.84 -0.23 14.83
C GLY A 180 0.70 -0.34 14.95
N ARG A 181 1.23 -0.65 16.15
CA ARG A 181 2.66 -0.90 16.37
C ARG A 181 3.20 -2.11 15.59
N TYR A 182 2.34 -3.08 15.28
CA TYR A 182 2.73 -4.30 14.56
C TYR A 182 2.64 -4.16 13.03
N GLY A 183 2.12 -3.04 12.53
CA GLY A 183 2.10 -2.73 11.12
C GLY A 183 3.45 -2.23 10.63
N CYS A 184 4.09 -2.94 9.72
CA CYS A 184 5.28 -2.42 9.03
C CYS A 184 4.94 -1.20 8.14
N CYS A 185 3.71 -1.18 7.63
CA CYS A 185 3.45 -0.57 6.34
C CYS A 185 2.06 0.08 6.31
N ASP A 186 1.71 0.85 7.34
CA ASP A 186 0.37 1.44 7.54
C ASP A 186 -0.70 0.42 8.01
N VAL A 187 -1.90 0.89 8.37
CA VAL A 187 -3.04 0.10 8.92
C VAL A 187 -4.06 -0.19 7.82
N VAL A 188 -3.55 -0.71 6.71
CA VAL A 188 -4.24 -0.84 5.42
C VAL A 188 -5.05 -2.14 5.31
N ASN A 189 -5.96 -2.18 4.33
CA ASN A 189 -6.67 -3.38 3.93
C ASN A 189 -6.92 -3.36 2.41
N ARG A 190 -6.69 -4.48 1.72
CA ARG A 190 -6.76 -4.61 0.25
C ARG A 190 -8.13 -5.04 -0.27
N GLY A 191 -9.11 -5.24 0.60
CA GLY A 191 -10.50 -5.45 0.23
C GLY A 191 -11.09 -6.74 0.76
N VAL A 192 -12.28 -7.05 0.24
CA VAL A 192 -13.11 -8.19 0.65
C VAL A 192 -13.16 -9.27 -0.41
N ALA A 193 -13.71 -10.42 -0.05
CA ALA A 193 -14.32 -11.35 -1.01
C ALA A 193 -15.83 -11.43 -0.78
N VAL A 194 -16.59 -11.76 -1.82
CA VAL A 194 -18.04 -11.98 -1.72
C VAL A 194 -18.36 -13.37 -2.25
N TRP A 195 -19.09 -14.15 -1.46
CA TRP A 195 -19.46 -15.52 -1.82
C TRP A 195 -20.70 -15.99 -1.06
N ASP A 196 -21.65 -16.56 -1.81
CA ASP A 196 -22.86 -17.19 -1.29
C ASP A 196 -23.55 -16.40 -0.16
N GLY A 197 -23.91 -15.15 -0.45
CA GLY A 197 -24.64 -14.27 0.46
C GLY A 197 -23.79 -13.61 1.55
N LYS A 198 -22.47 -13.78 1.53
CA LYS A 198 -21.57 -13.29 2.59
C LYS A 198 -20.43 -12.44 2.04
N VAL A 199 -19.96 -11.52 2.86
CA VAL A 199 -18.76 -10.71 2.65
C VAL A 199 -17.68 -11.20 3.61
N TYR A 200 -16.48 -11.49 3.11
CA TYR A 200 -15.35 -11.97 3.90
C TYR A 200 -14.28 -10.90 3.97
N VAL A 201 -13.86 -10.58 5.19
CA VAL A 201 -12.83 -9.58 5.47
C VAL A 201 -11.95 -10.06 6.61
N ALA A 202 -10.66 -9.75 6.53
CA ALA A 202 -9.76 -9.93 7.66
C ALA A 202 -9.48 -8.58 8.32
N SER A 203 -9.64 -8.51 9.65
CA SER A 203 -9.24 -7.36 10.43
C SER A 203 -7.72 -7.33 10.61
N PHE A 204 -7.19 -6.13 10.85
CA PHE A 204 -5.75 -5.92 10.93
C PHE A 204 -5.06 -6.72 12.04
N ASP A 205 -5.80 -7.05 13.11
CA ASP A 205 -5.33 -7.87 14.24
C ASP A 205 -5.41 -9.39 14.02
N GLY A 206 -5.71 -9.84 12.81
CA GLY A 206 -5.60 -11.25 12.44
C GLY A 206 -6.90 -12.05 12.55
N ARG A 207 -8.05 -11.41 12.79
CA ARG A 207 -9.35 -12.09 12.76
C ARG A 207 -9.91 -12.14 11.35
N LEU A 208 -10.42 -13.29 10.93
CA LEU A 208 -11.18 -13.45 9.70
C LEU A 208 -12.67 -13.47 10.03
N HIS A 209 -13.44 -12.64 9.34
CA HIS A 209 -14.87 -12.47 9.52
C HIS A 209 -15.63 -12.90 8.26
N ALA A 210 -16.76 -13.56 8.44
CA ALA A 210 -17.83 -13.59 7.45
C ALA A 210 -18.99 -12.74 7.94
N LEU A 211 -19.43 -11.82 7.10
CA LEU A 211 -20.54 -10.90 7.34
C LEU A 211 -21.71 -11.29 6.43
N ASP A 212 -22.94 -11.15 6.92
CA ASP A 212 -24.12 -11.23 6.07
C ASP A 212 -24.10 -10.05 5.08
N ALA A 213 -24.14 -10.34 3.77
CA ALA A 213 -23.91 -9.30 2.78
C ALA A 213 -25.00 -8.21 2.76
N LYS A 214 -26.20 -8.52 3.26
CA LYS A 214 -27.32 -7.58 3.30
C LYS A 214 -27.24 -6.63 4.49
N THR A 215 -26.74 -7.10 5.63
CA THR A 215 -26.83 -6.38 6.91
C THR A 215 -25.49 -5.93 7.46
N GLY A 216 -24.38 -6.58 7.06
CA GLY A 216 -23.07 -6.38 7.66
C GLY A 216 -22.89 -7.13 8.99
N ASP A 217 -23.91 -7.85 9.47
CA ASP A 217 -23.85 -8.56 10.75
C ASP A 217 -22.87 -9.75 10.66
N PRO A 218 -22.00 -9.95 11.67
CA PRO A 218 -21.11 -11.12 11.70
C PRO A 218 -21.88 -12.44 11.73
N VAL A 219 -21.60 -13.31 10.78
CA VAL A 219 -22.07 -14.71 10.72
C VAL A 219 -21.14 -15.62 11.54
N TRP A 220 -19.84 -15.47 11.32
CA TRP A 220 -18.80 -16.14 12.09
C TRP A 220 -17.51 -15.31 12.12
N GLN A 221 -16.65 -15.60 13.09
CA GLN A 221 -15.31 -15.00 13.24
C GLN A 221 -14.33 -16.09 13.69
N VAL A 222 -13.11 -16.07 13.16
CA VAL A 222 -11.99 -16.87 13.66
C VAL A 222 -10.75 -16.01 13.90
N ASP A 223 -10.01 -16.32 14.95
CA ASP A 223 -8.67 -15.78 15.19
C ASP A 223 -7.66 -16.65 14.44
N THR A 224 -7.08 -16.11 13.37
CA THR A 224 -6.16 -16.88 12.51
C THR A 224 -4.75 -17.00 13.09
N ILE A 225 -4.42 -16.14 14.05
CA ILE A 225 -3.07 -15.98 14.63
C ILE A 225 -2.99 -16.54 16.06
N ASN A 226 -4.09 -17.05 16.60
CA ASN A 226 -4.21 -17.54 17.97
C ASN A 226 -3.68 -16.52 19.00
N ASN A 227 -4.02 -15.24 18.81
CA ASN A 227 -3.61 -14.11 19.64
C ASN A 227 -2.09 -14.05 19.89
N THR A 228 -1.30 -14.43 18.88
CA THR A 228 0.16 -14.44 18.94
C THR A 228 0.68 -13.23 18.16
N PRO A 229 0.77 -12.01 18.73
CA PRO A 229 1.46 -10.91 18.06
C PRO A 229 2.90 -11.32 17.76
N PRO A 230 3.56 -10.77 16.73
CA PRO A 230 3.17 -9.56 16.00
C PRO A 230 2.57 -9.77 14.59
N TYR A 231 1.74 -10.79 14.36
CA TYR A 231 1.05 -10.93 13.07
C TYR A 231 0.03 -9.79 12.81
N THR A 232 -0.14 -9.47 11.53
CA THR A 232 -1.21 -8.61 11.00
C THR A 232 -1.81 -9.21 9.73
N ILE A 233 -2.99 -8.77 9.31
CA ILE A 233 -3.55 -9.10 7.99
C ILE A 233 -3.92 -7.83 7.24
N THR A 234 -3.42 -7.71 5.99
CA THR A 234 -3.66 -6.57 5.11
C THR A 234 -4.24 -6.97 3.76
N GLY A 235 -3.94 -8.19 3.27
CA GLY A 235 -4.44 -8.70 2.00
C GLY A 235 -5.92 -9.03 1.98
N ALA A 236 -6.51 -9.06 0.79
CA ALA A 236 -7.89 -9.49 0.59
C ALA A 236 -8.00 -11.03 0.54
N PRO A 237 -9.00 -11.64 1.21
CA PRO A 237 -9.20 -13.08 1.11
C PRO A 237 -9.61 -13.50 -0.30
N ARG A 238 -9.35 -14.75 -0.68
CA ARG A 238 -9.91 -15.38 -1.90
C ARG A 238 -10.89 -16.49 -1.50
N VAL A 239 -11.96 -16.67 -2.27
CA VAL A 239 -12.90 -17.78 -2.07
C VAL A 239 -12.86 -18.76 -3.24
N ILE A 240 -12.47 -20.00 -2.95
CA ILE A 240 -12.27 -21.07 -3.94
C ILE A 240 -13.00 -22.31 -3.45
N ASN A 241 -13.90 -22.86 -4.26
CA ASN A 241 -14.63 -24.10 -3.93
C ASN A 241 -15.30 -24.05 -2.52
N GLY A 242 -15.83 -22.89 -2.10
CA GLY A 242 -16.42 -22.71 -0.77
C GLY A 242 -15.41 -22.62 0.38
N LYS A 243 -14.14 -22.34 0.10
CA LYS A 243 -13.06 -22.15 1.08
C LYS A 243 -12.54 -20.73 1.02
N VAL A 244 -12.50 -20.05 2.16
CA VAL A 244 -11.93 -18.70 2.31
C VAL A 244 -10.47 -18.87 2.66
N ILE A 245 -9.59 -18.32 1.82
CA ILE A 245 -8.15 -18.46 1.94
C ILE A 245 -7.56 -17.10 2.27
N ILE A 246 -6.75 -17.06 3.33
CA ILE A 246 -6.10 -15.84 3.81
C ILE A 246 -4.72 -16.16 4.39
N GLY A 247 -3.79 -15.24 4.18
CA GLY A 247 -2.45 -15.25 4.77
C GLY A 247 -2.30 -14.21 5.88
N ASN A 248 -1.07 -13.77 6.11
CA ASN A 248 -0.72 -12.76 7.11
C ASN A 248 0.54 -11.99 6.68
N GLY A 249 0.83 -10.90 7.38
CA GLY A 249 2.08 -10.15 7.35
C GLY A 249 2.76 -10.15 8.73
N GLY A 250 3.97 -9.57 8.79
CA GLY A 250 4.77 -9.45 10.02
C GLY A 250 6.23 -9.89 9.89
N ALA A 251 6.72 -10.21 8.68
CA ALA A 251 8.10 -10.66 8.48
C ALA A 251 9.14 -9.65 9.01
N GLU A 252 8.84 -8.35 8.96
CA GLU A 252 9.70 -7.30 9.51
C GLU A 252 9.89 -7.43 11.03
N LEU A 253 8.90 -7.97 11.74
CA LEU A 253 8.90 -8.08 13.20
C LEU A 253 9.38 -9.44 13.71
N GLY A 254 9.50 -10.46 12.86
CA GLY A 254 9.84 -11.82 13.29
C GLY A 254 8.62 -12.71 13.43
N VAL A 255 8.16 -13.27 12.32
CA VAL A 255 7.06 -14.24 12.31
C VAL A 255 7.30 -15.36 11.30
N ARG A 256 6.57 -16.47 11.47
CA ARG A 256 6.60 -17.64 10.58
C ARG A 256 5.44 -17.59 9.60
N GLY A 257 5.71 -17.42 8.32
CA GLY A 257 4.70 -17.28 7.28
C GLY A 257 3.81 -18.51 7.13
N TYR A 258 2.52 -18.27 6.90
CA TYR A 258 1.55 -19.29 6.52
C TYR A 258 0.33 -18.68 5.82
N PHE A 259 -0.44 -19.52 5.14
CA PHE A 259 -1.82 -19.24 4.75
C PHE A 259 -2.72 -20.42 5.09
N THR A 260 -4.00 -20.12 5.27
CA THR A 260 -4.99 -21.07 5.79
C THR A 260 -6.27 -21.00 4.97
N ALA A 261 -6.87 -22.16 4.71
CA ALA A 261 -8.22 -22.26 4.16
C ALA A 261 -9.22 -22.57 5.26
N TYR A 262 -10.30 -21.81 5.29
CA TYR A 262 -11.43 -21.97 6.19
C TYR A 262 -12.70 -22.29 5.40
N ASP A 263 -13.60 -23.11 5.94
CA ASP A 263 -14.91 -23.31 5.35
C ASP A 263 -15.71 -22.00 5.33
N ALA A 264 -16.24 -21.62 4.17
CA ALA A 264 -16.90 -20.33 3.97
C ALA A 264 -18.19 -20.18 4.80
N ASN A 265 -18.84 -21.27 5.19
CA ASN A 265 -20.10 -21.21 5.92
C ASN A 265 -19.92 -21.23 7.43
N THR A 266 -18.88 -21.88 7.93
CA THR A 266 -18.69 -22.17 9.36
C THR A 266 -17.46 -21.51 9.96
N GLY A 267 -16.48 -21.12 9.15
CA GLY A 267 -15.16 -20.67 9.61
C GLY A 267 -14.26 -21.81 10.09
N GLU A 268 -14.65 -23.08 9.94
CA GLU A 268 -13.80 -24.21 10.34
C GLU A 268 -12.48 -24.21 9.55
N GLN A 269 -11.34 -24.30 10.25
CA GLN A 269 -10.04 -24.46 9.59
C GLN A 269 -9.97 -25.82 8.89
N LEU A 270 -9.80 -25.81 7.57
CA LEU A 270 -9.73 -27.02 6.74
C LEU A 270 -8.29 -27.51 6.60
N TRP A 271 -7.38 -26.60 6.25
CA TRP A 271 -5.95 -26.89 6.12
C TRP A 271 -5.13 -25.60 6.29
N ARG A 272 -3.85 -25.76 6.64
CA ARG A 272 -2.87 -24.67 6.75
C ARG A 272 -1.57 -25.08 6.07
N PHE A 273 -0.97 -24.16 5.32
CA PHE A 273 0.35 -24.32 4.72
C PHE A 273 1.31 -23.30 5.34
N TYR A 274 2.32 -23.78 6.07
CA TYR A 274 3.46 -22.94 6.48
C TYR A 274 4.45 -22.83 5.33
N THR A 275 5.01 -21.64 5.12
CA THR A 275 5.93 -21.36 4.01
C THR A 275 7.39 -21.59 4.34
N VAL A 276 7.75 -21.67 5.62
CA VAL A 276 9.13 -21.91 6.08
C VAL A 276 9.18 -22.96 7.18
N PRO A 277 10.27 -23.76 7.27
CA PRO A 277 10.43 -24.77 8.32
C PRO A 277 10.51 -24.14 9.72
N GLY A 278 9.94 -24.85 10.70
CA GLY A 278 10.03 -24.51 12.12
C GLY A 278 11.32 -25.03 12.75
N ASN A 279 11.26 -25.33 14.05
CA ASN A 279 12.37 -25.96 14.77
C ASN A 279 12.70 -27.34 14.16
N PRO A 280 13.97 -27.60 13.78
CA PRO A 280 14.41 -28.89 13.23
C PRO A 280 14.18 -30.10 14.13
N ASP A 281 14.03 -29.88 15.44
CA ASP A 281 13.76 -30.95 16.40
C ASP A 281 12.27 -31.37 16.42
N ASP A 282 11.38 -30.54 15.87
CA ASP A 282 9.95 -30.83 15.76
C ASP A 282 9.65 -31.54 14.42
N PRO A 283 8.64 -32.44 14.37
CA PRO A 283 8.21 -33.03 13.11
C PRO A 283 7.73 -31.97 12.11
N ALA A 284 8.24 -32.01 10.89
CA ALA A 284 7.76 -31.14 9.81
C ALA A 284 6.26 -31.33 9.57
N GLU A 285 5.52 -30.23 9.41
CA GLU A 285 4.05 -30.27 9.26
C GLU A 285 3.61 -30.78 7.88
N SER A 286 4.52 -30.81 6.89
CA SER A 286 4.26 -31.33 5.55
C SER A 286 5.54 -31.86 4.89
N PRO A 287 5.43 -32.73 3.86
CA PRO A 287 6.58 -33.15 3.05
C PRO A 287 7.32 -31.98 2.38
N ALA A 288 6.59 -30.89 2.06
CA ALA A 288 7.20 -29.69 1.52
C ALA A 288 8.17 -29.06 2.53
N LEU A 289 7.78 -28.98 3.81
CA LEU A 289 8.64 -28.42 4.86
C LEU A 289 9.81 -29.33 5.22
N GLU A 290 9.63 -30.66 5.14
CA GLU A 290 10.74 -31.61 5.26
C GLU A 290 11.80 -31.37 4.18
N ALA A 291 11.37 -31.18 2.92
CA ALA A 291 12.28 -30.84 1.82
C ALA A 291 12.91 -29.45 1.99
N ALA A 292 12.13 -28.46 2.44
CA ALA A 292 12.61 -27.09 2.65
C ALA A 292 13.67 -27.01 3.75
N MET A 293 13.59 -27.83 4.80
CA MET A 293 14.54 -27.86 5.91
C MET A 293 16.01 -27.96 5.46
N ALA A 294 16.29 -28.74 4.40
CA ALA A 294 17.65 -28.91 3.87
C ALA A 294 18.27 -27.62 3.29
N THR A 295 17.48 -26.56 3.12
CA THR A 295 17.91 -25.27 2.58
C THR A 295 18.13 -24.19 3.64
N TRP A 296 18.07 -24.56 4.94
CA TRP A 296 18.29 -23.67 6.07
C TRP A 296 19.45 -24.17 6.93
N SER A 297 20.30 -23.25 7.40
CA SER A 297 21.49 -23.61 8.17
C SER A 297 21.95 -22.49 9.10
N MET A 298 22.08 -22.81 10.40
CA MET A 298 22.68 -21.89 11.38
C MET A 298 24.20 -21.81 11.29
N GLY A 299 24.85 -22.64 10.46
CA GLY A 299 26.31 -22.72 10.43
C GLY A 299 26.93 -23.27 11.73
N GLU A 300 28.23 -23.58 11.70
CA GLU A 300 28.94 -24.04 12.90
C GLU A 300 29.34 -22.84 13.77
N GLY A 301 28.99 -22.89 15.06
CA GLY A 301 29.47 -21.91 16.05
C GLY A 301 28.75 -20.56 16.06
N TYR A 302 27.61 -20.43 15.37
CA TYR A 302 26.75 -19.26 15.50
C TYR A 302 26.11 -19.20 16.90
N GLU A 303 26.16 -18.04 17.54
CA GLU A 303 25.71 -17.83 18.92
C GLU A 303 24.45 -16.95 19.04
N GLY A 304 23.86 -16.53 17.90
CA GLY A 304 22.62 -15.75 17.87
C GLY A 304 21.35 -16.61 17.84
N PRO A 305 20.16 -15.96 17.78
CA PRO A 305 18.89 -16.66 17.73
C PRO A 305 18.74 -17.46 16.44
N ALA A 306 18.15 -18.65 16.55
CA ALA A 306 17.88 -19.47 15.37
C ALA A 306 16.74 -18.91 14.52
N TRP A 307 16.68 -19.26 13.23
CA TRP A 307 15.62 -18.75 12.34
C TRP A 307 14.21 -19.07 12.86
N TRP A 308 14.02 -20.22 13.51
CA TRP A 308 12.72 -20.61 14.07
C TRP A 308 12.36 -19.88 15.37
N GLU A 309 13.34 -19.26 16.04
CA GLU A 309 13.12 -18.41 17.22
C GLU A 309 12.72 -17.00 16.82
N VAL A 310 13.29 -16.47 15.72
CA VAL A 310 12.88 -15.19 15.16
C VAL A 310 11.60 -15.33 14.33
N GLY A 311 11.45 -16.41 13.58
CA GLY A 311 10.25 -16.75 12.79
C GLY A 311 10.54 -17.17 11.35
N GLY A 312 11.68 -16.79 10.77
CA GLY A 312 12.10 -17.19 9.43
C GLY A 312 11.49 -16.39 8.28
N GLY A 313 10.29 -15.80 8.47
CA GLY A 313 9.62 -14.96 7.47
C GLY A 313 8.71 -15.74 6.54
N GLY A 314 8.65 -15.35 5.27
CA GLY A 314 7.88 -16.04 4.23
C GLY A 314 6.37 -15.76 4.27
N THR A 315 5.96 -14.66 4.91
CA THR A 315 4.55 -14.26 5.05
C THR A 315 3.85 -14.06 3.70
N THR A 316 2.61 -14.53 3.56
CA THR A 316 1.83 -14.47 2.30
C THR A 316 0.77 -13.37 2.40
N TRP A 317 1.21 -12.11 2.34
CA TRP A 317 0.41 -10.96 2.75
C TRP A 317 -0.46 -10.33 1.65
N ASP A 318 -0.39 -10.81 0.40
CA ASP A 318 -1.11 -10.21 -0.73
C ASP A 318 -1.63 -11.21 -1.79
N SER A 319 -0.87 -11.49 -2.86
CA SER A 319 -1.42 -12.17 -4.05
C SER A 319 -1.67 -13.66 -3.84
N MET A 320 -2.89 -14.08 -4.21
CA MET A 320 -3.35 -15.46 -4.30
C MET A 320 -4.26 -15.60 -5.52
N VAL A 321 -3.97 -16.52 -6.43
CA VAL A 321 -4.61 -16.57 -7.76
C VAL A 321 -5.00 -17.99 -8.11
N PHE A 322 -6.10 -18.21 -8.84
CA PHE A 322 -6.66 -19.55 -9.01
C PHE A 322 -6.83 -19.92 -10.48
N ASP A 323 -6.38 -21.11 -10.86
CA ASP A 323 -6.77 -21.74 -12.11
C ASP A 323 -7.87 -22.79 -11.86
N PRO A 324 -9.11 -22.53 -12.29
CA PRO A 324 -10.23 -23.46 -12.11
C PRO A 324 -10.13 -24.73 -12.96
N GLU A 325 -9.43 -24.70 -14.10
CA GLU A 325 -9.23 -25.84 -15.00
C GLU A 325 -8.21 -26.83 -14.41
N LEU A 326 -7.12 -26.30 -13.85
CA LEU A 326 -6.05 -27.09 -13.23
C LEU A 326 -6.34 -27.45 -11.76
N ASN A 327 -7.38 -26.84 -11.17
CA ASN A 327 -7.65 -26.84 -9.74
C ASN A 327 -6.38 -26.53 -8.94
N THR A 328 -5.73 -25.41 -9.26
CA THR A 328 -4.46 -25.00 -8.66
C THR A 328 -4.58 -23.58 -8.14
N LEU A 329 -4.26 -23.41 -6.86
CA LEU A 329 -4.07 -22.10 -6.23
C LEU A 329 -2.59 -21.73 -6.30
N TYR A 330 -2.29 -20.53 -6.78
CA TYR A 330 -0.96 -19.95 -6.78
C TYR A 330 -0.84 -18.92 -5.65
N VAL A 331 0.20 -19.00 -4.84
CA VAL A 331 0.43 -18.09 -3.70
C VAL A 331 1.84 -17.52 -3.77
N GLY A 332 1.95 -16.21 -3.66
CA GLY A 332 3.23 -15.52 -3.51
C GLY A 332 3.70 -15.49 -2.06
N THR A 333 4.98 -15.77 -1.80
CA THR A 333 5.57 -15.77 -0.45
C THR A 333 6.52 -14.58 -0.22
N GLY A 334 6.62 -14.17 1.04
CA GLY A 334 7.36 -12.99 1.46
C GLY A 334 8.87 -13.20 1.61
N ASN A 335 9.48 -12.13 2.11
CA ASN A 335 10.88 -12.00 2.49
C ASN A 335 11.25 -12.80 3.73
N GLY A 336 12.55 -12.96 3.97
CA GLY A 336 13.07 -13.62 5.17
C GLY A 336 12.95 -12.79 6.45
N SER A 337 12.94 -13.47 7.59
CA SER A 337 13.00 -12.84 8.91
C SER A 337 14.07 -13.49 9.81
N PRO A 338 15.13 -12.75 10.22
CA PRO A 338 15.48 -11.40 9.78
C PRO A 338 15.70 -11.27 8.26
N TRP A 339 15.73 -10.04 7.75
CA TRP A 339 16.03 -9.79 6.34
C TRP A 339 17.43 -10.28 5.98
N SER A 340 18.44 -9.97 6.80
CA SER A 340 19.81 -10.43 6.56
C SER A 340 19.90 -11.97 6.58
N ARG A 341 20.32 -12.57 5.46
CA ARG A 341 20.63 -14.01 5.38
C ARG A 341 21.81 -14.38 6.27
N TYR A 342 22.76 -13.47 6.48
CA TYR A 342 23.94 -13.68 7.33
C TYR A 342 23.57 -13.87 8.80
N VAL A 343 22.44 -13.28 9.22
CA VAL A 343 21.85 -13.50 10.54
C VAL A 343 20.87 -14.66 10.54
N ARG A 344 19.96 -14.70 9.57
CA ARG A 344 18.84 -15.66 9.50
C ARG A 344 19.32 -17.10 9.24
N SER A 345 20.33 -17.27 8.38
CA SER A 345 20.86 -18.57 7.97
C SER A 345 22.35 -18.44 7.64
N PRO A 346 23.22 -18.22 8.67
CA PRO A 346 24.64 -17.96 8.48
C PRO A 346 25.39 -19.07 7.75
N GLY A 347 24.90 -20.31 7.79
CA GLY A 347 25.43 -21.41 6.98
C GLY A 347 25.06 -21.35 5.50
N GLY A 348 24.38 -20.29 5.06
CA GLY A 348 23.84 -20.11 3.71
C GLY A 348 22.54 -20.89 3.48
N GLY A 349 22.26 -21.14 2.21
CA GLY A 349 21.07 -21.87 1.76
C GLY A 349 20.08 -21.01 0.98
N ASP A 350 19.19 -21.70 0.27
CA ASP A 350 18.12 -21.07 -0.52
C ASP A 350 16.99 -20.55 0.36
N ASN A 351 16.88 -21.06 1.60
CA ASN A 351 15.85 -20.70 2.57
C ASN A 351 14.42 -20.87 2.02
N LEU A 352 14.08 -22.07 1.52
CA LEU A 352 12.76 -22.34 0.99
C LEU A 352 11.67 -22.24 2.08
N TYR A 353 10.49 -21.71 1.80
CA TYR A 353 10.01 -21.15 0.53
C TYR A 353 9.92 -19.63 0.56
N LEU A 354 10.97 -18.93 1.02
CA LEU A 354 11.04 -17.46 0.90
C LEU A 354 11.02 -17.02 -0.55
N SER A 355 10.46 -15.83 -0.83
CA SER A 355 10.46 -15.17 -2.15
C SER A 355 10.13 -16.15 -3.30
N SER A 356 8.98 -16.81 -3.19
CA SER A 356 8.59 -17.91 -4.07
C SER A 356 7.15 -17.78 -4.57
N ILE A 357 6.89 -18.33 -5.75
CA ILE A 357 5.56 -18.66 -6.24
C ILE A 357 5.30 -20.13 -5.91
N LEU A 358 4.25 -20.40 -5.14
CA LEU A 358 3.82 -21.75 -4.80
C LEU A 358 2.57 -22.12 -5.59
N ALA A 359 2.55 -23.28 -6.22
CA ALA A 359 1.32 -23.90 -6.71
C ALA A 359 0.86 -24.97 -5.73
N VAL A 360 -0.34 -24.82 -5.19
CA VAL A 360 -0.92 -25.74 -4.21
C VAL A 360 -2.28 -26.25 -4.67
N ASP A 361 -2.63 -27.45 -4.23
CA ASP A 361 -3.99 -27.96 -4.34
C ASP A 361 -4.91 -27.20 -3.37
N PRO A 362 -5.97 -26.53 -3.84
CA PRO A 362 -6.82 -25.69 -2.99
C PRO A 362 -7.70 -26.50 -2.03
N ASP A 363 -7.89 -27.80 -2.28
CA ASP A 363 -8.76 -28.65 -1.47
C ASP A 363 -8.01 -29.27 -0.29
N THR A 364 -6.70 -29.50 -0.44
CA THR A 364 -5.85 -30.17 0.57
C THR A 364 -4.73 -29.30 1.13
N GLY A 365 -4.31 -28.25 0.42
CA GLY A 365 -3.13 -27.45 0.75
C GLY A 365 -1.81 -28.08 0.34
N GLU A 366 -1.81 -29.22 -0.37
CA GLU A 366 -0.57 -29.89 -0.79
C GLU A 366 0.18 -29.11 -1.88
N LEU A 367 1.50 -29.00 -1.75
CA LEU A 367 2.36 -28.36 -2.76
C LEU A 367 2.45 -29.22 -4.03
N LYS A 368 2.17 -28.60 -5.18
CA LYS A 368 2.36 -29.20 -6.51
C LYS A 368 3.74 -28.86 -7.07
N TRP A 369 4.10 -27.58 -7.09
CA TRP A 369 5.40 -27.08 -7.52
C TRP A 369 5.69 -25.72 -6.87
N HIS A 370 6.95 -25.27 -6.92
CA HIS A 370 7.33 -23.91 -6.55
C HIS A 370 8.37 -23.37 -7.53
N TYR A 371 8.45 -22.04 -7.63
CA TYR A 371 9.55 -21.32 -8.27
C TYR A 371 10.03 -20.21 -7.35
N GLN A 372 11.32 -20.18 -7.02
CA GLN A 372 11.90 -19.19 -6.12
C GLN A 372 12.50 -18.03 -6.92
N THR A 373 11.95 -16.83 -6.79
CA THR A 373 12.39 -15.65 -7.53
C THR A 373 13.69 -15.08 -6.97
N THR A 374 13.89 -15.19 -5.65
CA THR A 374 15.08 -14.67 -4.95
C THR A 374 15.61 -15.69 -3.93
N PRO A 375 16.45 -16.66 -4.36
CA PRO A 375 17.05 -17.63 -3.46
C PRO A 375 17.87 -16.98 -2.35
N GLY A 376 17.61 -17.38 -1.10
CA GLY A 376 18.27 -16.82 0.06
C GLY A 376 18.09 -15.30 0.19
N ASP A 377 16.89 -14.79 -0.11
CA ASP A 377 16.53 -13.36 -0.03
C ASP A 377 17.21 -12.65 1.15
N THR A 378 17.85 -11.52 0.85
CA THR A 378 18.51 -10.70 1.84
C THR A 378 18.19 -9.21 1.69
N TRP A 379 17.19 -8.82 0.90
CA TRP A 379 16.93 -7.41 0.59
C TRP A 379 15.50 -6.96 0.87
N ASP A 380 14.71 -7.77 1.57
CA ASP A 380 13.25 -7.64 1.64
C ASP A 380 12.61 -7.78 0.25
N TYR A 381 13.06 -8.76 -0.54
CA TYR A 381 12.47 -9.06 -1.83
C TYR A 381 11.38 -10.12 -1.69
N THR A 382 10.16 -9.65 -1.49
CA THR A 382 8.97 -10.50 -1.54
C THR A 382 8.65 -10.95 -2.96
N ALA A 383 7.93 -12.08 -3.07
CA ALA A 383 7.26 -12.54 -4.29
C ALA A 383 5.73 -12.60 -4.08
N THR A 384 5.22 -11.73 -3.21
CA THR A 384 3.80 -11.58 -2.85
C THR A 384 3.04 -10.69 -3.82
N GLN A 385 3.75 -10.04 -4.75
CA GLN A 385 3.20 -9.14 -5.76
C GLN A 385 2.20 -9.86 -6.64
N HIS A 386 1.35 -9.06 -7.27
CA HIS A 386 0.28 -9.52 -8.15
C HIS A 386 0.77 -10.59 -9.16
N ILE A 387 0.15 -11.77 -9.13
CA ILE A 387 0.33 -12.83 -10.12
C ILE A 387 -0.80 -12.72 -11.14
N ILE A 388 -0.51 -12.80 -12.44
CA ILE A 388 -1.53 -12.83 -13.50
C ILE A 388 -1.47 -14.17 -14.22
N LEU A 389 -2.62 -14.81 -14.44
CA LEU A 389 -2.72 -15.98 -15.30
C LEU A 389 -3.22 -15.59 -16.70
N ALA A 390 -2.56 -16.10 -17.73
CA ALA A 390 -2.96 -15.89 -19.12
C ALA A 390 -2.64 -17.09 -19.99
N ASP A 391 -3.39 -17.25 -21.07
CA ASP A 391 -3.06 -18.17 -22.15
C ASP A 391 -2.53 -17.33 -23.31
N MET A 392 -1.30 -17.60 -23.75
CA MET A 392 -0.62 -16.79 -24.77
C MET A 392 0.25 -17.63 -25.70
N GLU A 393 0.41 -17.16 -26.93
CA GLU A 393 1.31 -17.77 -27.90
C GLU A 393 2.76 -17.35 -27.61
N ILE A 394 3.61 -18.31 -27.27
CA ILE A 394 5.04 -18.12 -27.03
C ILE A 394 5.77 -19.13 -27.91
N ASP A 395 6.72 -18.66 -28.72
CA ASP A 395 7.48 -19.48 -29.68
C ASP A 395 6.60 -20.33 -30.63
N GLY A 396 5.41 -19.83 -30.98
CA GLY A 396 4.45 -20.50 -31.86
C GLY A 396 3.59 -21.57 -31.19
N GLU A 397 3.67 -21.71 -29.86
CA GLU A 397 2.84 -22.62 -29.07
C GLU A 397 1.96 -21.87 -28.08
N MET A 398 0.70 -22.29 -27.94
CA MET A 398 -0.18 -21.75 -26.89
C MET A 398 0.25 -22.29 -25.53
N ARG A 399 0.72 -21.40 -24.66
CA ARG A 399 1.20 -21.71 -23.31
C ARG A 399 0.25 -21.15 -22.26
N LYS A 400 0.05 -21.94 -21.21
CA LYS A 400 -0.69 -21.56 -20.00
C LYS A 400 0.31 -20.96 -19.01
N VAL A 401 0.35 -19.64 -18.87
CA VAL A 401 1.39 -18.96 -18.09
C VAL A 401 0.88 -18.31 -16.80
N ALA A 402 1.79 -18.18 -15.85
CA ALA A 402 1.70 -17.29 -14.70
C ALA A 402 2.79 -16.21 -14.84
N MET A 403 2.39 -14.94 -14.69
CA MET A 403 3.28 -13.78 -14.84
C MET A 403 3.40 -13.05 -13.52
N GLN A 404 4.61 -12.63 -13.15
CA GLN A 404 4.83 -11.82 -11.95
C GLN A 404 5.97 -10.81 -12.13
N ALA A 405 5.77 -9.59 -11.63
CA ALA A 405 6.80 -8.58 -11.45
C ALA A 405 7.06 -8.37 -9.93
N PRO A 406 7.80 -9.25 -9.24
CA PRO A 406 8.10 -9.09 -7.81
C PRO A 406 9.02 -7.91 -7.51
N LYS A 407 9.28 -7.65 -6.22
CA LYS A 407 10.14 -6.54 -5.76
C LYS A 407 11.53 -6.53 -6.39
N ASN A 408 12.08 -7.71 -6.71
CA ASN A 408 13.47 -7.87 -7.13
C ASN A 408 13.80 -7.27 -8.51
N GLY A 409 12.80 -6.84 -9.27
CA GLY A 409 12.97 -6.10 -10.53
C GLY A 409 13.04 -6.95 -11.81
N PHE A 410 12.86 -8.27 -11.72
CA PHE A 410 12.68 -9.15 -12.88
C PHE A 410 11.20 -9.44 -13.15
N PHE A 411 10.82 -9.54 -14.42
CA PHE A 411 9.48 -9.93 -14.86
C PHE A 411 9.52 -11.40 -15.26
N TYR A 412 8.85 -12.26 -14.51
CA TYR A 412 8.88 -13.70 -14.72
C TYR A 412 7.66 -14.15 -15.53
N VAL A 413 7.89 -15.03 -16.50
CA VAL A 413 6.86 -15.83 -17.16
C VAL A 413 7.14 -17.30 -16.87
N LEU A 414 6.22 -17.95 -16.19
CA LEU A 414 6.29 -19.37 -15.83
C LEU A 414 5.21 -20.16 -16.55
N ASP A 415 5.49 -21.40 -16.92
CA ASP A 415 4.43 -22.36 -17.23
C ASP A 415 3.65 -22.67 -15.94
N ARG A 416 2.38 -22.28 -15.87
CA ARG A 416 1.62 -22.44 -14.62
C ARG A 416 1.22 -23.89 -14.35
N VAL A 417 1.34 -24.78 -15.32
CA VAL A 417 1.08 -26.21 -15.12
C VAL A 417 2.23 -26.86 -14.37
N THR A 418 3.47 -26.54 -14.74
CA THR A 418 4.68 -27.24 -14.26
C THR A 418 5.56 -26.42 -13.32
N GLY A 419 5.44 -25.09 -13.31
CA GLY A 419 6.35 -24.18 -12.62
C GLY A 419 7.64 -23.91 -13.38
N GLU A 420 7.77 -24.39 -14.61
CA GLU A 420 8.96 -24.19 -15.45
C GLU A 420 9.12 -22.70 -15.82
N LEU A 421 10.34 -22.19 -15.67
CA LEU A 421 10.69 -20.85 -16.12
C LEU A 421 10.71 -20.79 -17.66
N ILE A 422 9.88 -19.92 -18.23
CA ILE A 422 9.89 -19.64 -19.67
C ILE A 422 10.83 -18.47 -19.96
N SER A 423 10.71 -17.37 -19.22
CA SER A 423 11.59 -16.19 -19.36
C SER A 423 11.61 -15.33 -18.10
N ALA A 424 12.70 -14.57 -17.93
CA ALA A 424 12.84 -13.59 -16.87
C ALA A 424 13.81 -12.46 -17.25
N GLU A 425 13.29 -11.25 -17.47
CA GLU A 425 14.10 -10.07 -17.80
C GLU A 425 13.83 -8.89 -16.85
N LYS A 426 14.78 -7.96 -16.80
CA LYS A 426 14.69 -6.78 -15.94
C LYS A 426 13.63 -5.81 -16.46
N TYR A 427 12.59 -5.55 -15.67
CA TYR A 427 11.60 -4.52 -16.02
C TYR A 427 11.96 -3.14 -15.44
N THR A 428 12.90 -3.07 -14.49
CA THR A 428 13.38 -1.83 -13.86
C THR A 428 14.91 -1.85 -13.69
N ILE A 429 15.47 -0.87 -13.00
CA ILE A 429 16.88 -0.85 -12.62
C ILE A 429 17.15 -1.94 -11.59
N VAL A 430 18.10 -2.82 -11.90
CA VAL A 430 18.49 -3.96 -11.06
C VAL A 430 20.01 -4.08 -11.02
N ASP A 431 20.59 -3.97 -9.82
CA ASP A 431 22.03 -4.12 -9.56
C ASP A 431 22.38 -5.32 -8.68
N TRP A 432 21.45 -5.93 -7.95
CA TRP A 432 21.72 -7.11 -7.11
C TRP A 432 22.03 -8.38 -7.91
N ALA A 433 21.51 -8.48 -9.14
CA ALA A 433 21.79 -9.59 -10.06
C ALA A 433 22.00 -9.10 -11.49
N SER A 434 22.83 -9.81 -12.23
CA SER A 434 23.13 -9.50 -13.64
C SER A 434 22.01 -9.93 -14.58
N HIS A 435 21.48 -11.13 -14.39
CA HIS A 435 20.39 -11.76 -15.15
C HIS A 435 19.84 -12.98 -14.38
N VAL A 436 18.79 -13.61 -14.89
CA VAL A 436 18.38 -14.97 -14.49
C VAL A 436 18.91 -15.96 -15.52
N ASP A 437 19.69 -16.93 -15.07
CA ASP A 437 20.22 -18.00 -15.92
C ASP A 437 19.08 -18.98 -16.24
N LEU A 438 18.72 -19.10 -17.52
CA LEU A 438 17.58 -19.92 -17.96
C LEU A 438 17.86 -21.44 -17.91
N GLU A 439 19.12 -21.87 -17.84
CA GLU A 439 19.45 -23.30 -17.71
C GLU A 439 19.20 -23.79 -16.27
N THR A 440 19.51 -22.94 -15.30
CA THR A 440 19.35 -23.23 -13.87
C THR A 440 18.04 -22.69 -13.29
N GLY A 441 17.44 -21.70 -13.94
CA GLY A 441 16.30 -20.94 -13.42
C GLY A 441 16.65 -19.99 -12.28
N ARG A 442 17.93 -19.62 -12.12
CA ARG A 442 18.43 -18.91 -10.93
C ARG A 442 19.02 -17.53 -11.27
N PRO A 443 18.78 -16.51 -10.43
CA PRO A 443 19.49 -15.23 -10.54
C PRO A 443 21.01 -15.41 -10.40
N VAL A 444 21.77 -14.71 -11.23
CA VAL A 444 23.23 -14.60 -11.11
C VAL A 444 23.56 -13.32 -10.34
N GLU A 445 23.71 -13.47 -9.02
CA GLU A 445 23.98 -12.38 -8.06
C GLU A 445 25.28 -11.62 -8.38
N ASN A 446 25.24 -10.31 -8.19
CA ASN A 446 26.40 -9.43 -8.29
C ASN A 446 27.03 -9.23 -6.92
N THR A 447 28.33 -9.53 -6.80
CA THR A 447 29.07 -9.34 -5.54
C THR A 447 29.17 -7.88 -5.09
N SER A 448 28.82 -6.91 -5.94
CA SER A 448 28.80 -5.49 -5.58
C SER A 448 27.65 -5.10 -4.64
N SER A 449 26.59 -5.90 -4.60
CA SER A 449 25.39 -5.68 -3.78
C SER A 449 25.36 -6.54 -2.52
N ASP A 450 26.41 -7.35 -2.32
CA ASP A 450 26.66 -8.08 -1.07
C ASP A 450 27.09 -7.10 0.02
N TYR A 451 26.32 -7.08 1.11
CA TYR A 451 26.49 -6.15 2.22
C TYR A 451 26.95 -6.83 3.53
N GLU A 452 27.42 -8.09 3.47
CA GLU A 452 27.92 -8.81 4.65
C GLU A 452 28.95 -7.98 5.42
N ASP A 453 29.99 -7.50 4.74
CA ASP A 453 31.09 -6.77 5.39
C ASP A 453 30.98 -5.23 5.30
N GLU A 454 30.17 -4.70 4.39
CA GLU A 454 30.15 -3.27 4.07
C GLU A 454 28.75 -2.77 3.75
N THR A 455 28.43 -1.54 4.17
CA THR A 455 27.17 -0.87 3.76
C THR A 455 27.11 -0.70 2.25
N LYS A 456 26.01 -1.15 1.62
CA LYS A 456 25.77 -1.02 0.18
C LYS A 456 24.51 -0.22 -0.12
N ILE A 457 24.54 0.44 -1.27
CA ILE A 457 23.34 0.97 -1.93
C ILE A 457 22.96 -0.04 -3.01
N VAL A 458 21.71 -0.51 -2.98
CA VAL A 458 21.20 -1.57 -3.86
C VAL A 458 19.89 -1.12 -4.50
N MET A 459 19.68 -1.51 -5.76
CA MET A 459 18.44 -1.31 -6.51
C MET A 459 17.92 -2.64 -7.08
N PRO A 460 16.62 -2.97 -6.90
CA PRO A 460 15.62 -2.18 -6.19
C PRO A 460 15.83 -2.14 -4.66
N SER A 461 15.20 -1.19 -3.97
CA SER A 461 15.18 -1.14 -2.50
C SER A 461 14.21 -2.17 -1.89
N ALA A 462 14.05 -2.16 -0.56
CA ALA A 462 13.02 -2.92 0.16
C ALA A 462 11.59 -2.53 -0.26
N ILE A 463 11.41 -1.31 -0.79
CA ILE A 463 10.16 -0.85 -1.40
C ILE A 463 9.89 -1.56 -2.74
N GLY A 464 10.93 -2.09 -3.38
CA GLY A 464 10.88 -2.91 -4.58
C GLY A 464 10.86 -2.12 -5.88
N GLY A 465 11.05 -2.86 -6.98
CA GLY A 465 10.81 -2.38 -8.33
C GLY A 465 9.32 -2.31 -8.68
N HIS A 466 8.52 -3.09 -7.99
CA HIS A 466 7.06 -3.14 -8.02
C HIS A 466 6.63 -3.75 -6.69
N ASN A 467 5.56 -3.21 -6.10
CA ASN A 467 5.06 -3.64 -4.79
C ASN A 467 3.62 -4.14 -4.96
N TRP A 468 2.79 -4.02 -3.93
CA TRP A 468 1.43 -4.55 -3.91
C TRP A 468 0.47 -3.91 -4.93
N HIS A 469 0.78 -2.70 -5.42
CA HIS A 469 -0.04 -1.94 -6.38
C HIS A 469 -0.35 -2.79 -7.61
N PRO A 470 -1.60 -3.22 -7.86
CA PRO A 470 -1.81 -4.26 -8.85
C PRO A 470 -1.46 -3.85 -10.28
N MET A 471 -0.68 -4.67 -10.98
CA MET A 471 -0.53 -4.63 -12.45
C MET A 471 -1.79 -5.13 -13.17
N ALA A 472 -1.92 -4.92 -14.48
CA ALA A 472 -3.04 -5.42 -15.29
C ALA A 472 -2.56 -5.93 -16.65
N PHE A 473 -3.21 -6.96 -17.19
CA PHE A 473 -2.91 -7.52 -18.51
C PHE A 473 -4.06 -7.25 -19.46
N ASN A 474 -3.78 -6.72 -20.65
CA ASN A 474 -4.80 -6.53 -21.69
C ASN A 474 -4.59 -7.56 -22.82
N PRO A 475 -5.54 -8.49 -23.03
CA PRO A 475 -5.42 -9.52 -24.07
C PRO A 475 -5.48 -8.94 -25.50
N ASP A 476 -6.06 -7.76 -25.69
CA ASP A 476 -6.16 -7.12 -27.01
C ASP A 476 -4.82 -6.52 -27.48
N THR A 477 -4.01 -6.03 -26.54
CA THR A 477 -2.65 -5.51 -26.83
C THR A 477 -1.56 -6.55 -26.58
N GLY A 478 -1.82 -7.55 -25.76
CA GLY A 478 -0.83 -8.51 -25.28
C GLY A 478 0.13 -7.91 -24.24
N LEU A 479 -0.15 -6.73 -23.69
CA LEU A 479 0.74 -6.01 -22.79
C LEU A 479 0.33 -6.14 -21.32
N VAL A 480 1.33 -6.11 -20.43
CA VAL A 480 1.15 -5.97 -18.98
C VAL A 480 1.54 -4.57 -18.56
N TYR A 481 0.65 -3.88 -17.86
CA TYR A 481 0.87 -2.53 -17.34
C TYR A 481 1.32 -2.61 -15.88
N ILE A 482 2.53 -2.14 -15.59
CA ILE A 482 3.20 -2.30 -14.31
C ILE A 482 3.39 -0.92 -13.66
N PRO A 483 2.88 -0.70 -12.44
CA PRO A 483 3.25 0.42 -11.57
C PRO A 483 4.70 0.24 -11.06
N ALA A 484 5.67 0.38 -11.95
CA ALA A 484 7.08 0.18 -11.63
C ALA A 484 7.66 1.36 -10.84
N MET A 485 8.75 1.08 -10.15
CA MET A 485 9.48 1.97 -9.28
C MET A 485 10.97 1.82 -9.53
N GLU A 486 11.67 2.93 -9.38
CA GLU A 486 13.12 2.98 -9.33
C GLU A 486 13.50 3.65 -8.01
N THR A 487 13.79 2.81 -7.01
CA THR A 487 14.09 3.20 -5.64
C THR A 487 15.41 2.58 -5.19
N PHE A 488 16.25 3.36 -4.52
CA PHE A 488 17.50 2.86 -3.93
C PHE A 488 17.30 2.48 -2.46
N GLY A 489 17.95 1.41 -2.03
CA GLY A 489 17.96 0.95 -0.64
C GLY A 489 19.36 0.98 -0.07
N ILE A 490 19.48 1.30 1.22
CA ILE A 490 20.74 1.22 1.97
C ILE A 490 20.67 -0.02 2.85
N TYR A 491 21.64 -0.92 2.68
CA TYR A 491 21.72 -2.18 3.43
C TYR A 491 23.05 -2.24 4.15
N ALA A 492 22.99 -2.52 5.46
CA ALA A 492 24.15 -2.62 6.32
C ALA A 492 23.91 -3.77 7.29
N ASP A 493 24.71 -4.83 7.20
CA ASP A 493 24.67 -5.90 8.19
C ASP A 493 25.24 -5.40 9.52
N SER A 494 24.71 -5.93 10.63
CA SER A 494 25.20 -5.60 11.95
C SER A 494 26.58 -6.18 12.23
N ASN A 495 26.94 -7.35 11.65
CA ASN A 495 28.11 -8.16 12.00
C ASN A 495 28.27 -8.42 13.51
N GLU A 496 27.18 -8.25 14.25
CA GLU A 496 27.05 -8.43 15.70
C GLU A 496 26.08 -9.58 15.95
N VAL A 497 26.13 -10.16 17.15
CA VAL A 497 25.13 -11.16 17.55
C VAL A 497 23.77 -10.48 17.56
N HIS A 498 22.85 -10.96 16.73
CA HIS A 498 21.53 -10.37 16.60
C HIS A 498 20.73 -10.53 17.90
N GLU A 499 20.17 -9.43 18.39
CA GLU A 499 19.26 -9.43 19.53
C GLU A 499 17.82 -9.25 19.05
N ILE A 500 16.93 -10.15 19.49
CA ILE A 500 15.50 -10.05 19.20
C ILE A 500 14.91 -8.85 19.96
N ARG A 501 14.40 -7.88 19.22
CA ARG A 501 13.60 -6.77 19.73
C ARG A 501 12.15 -7.23 19.81
N GLU A 502 11.70 -7.58 21.01
CA GLU A 502 10.30 -7.97 21.22
C GLU A 502 9.35 -6.86 20.72
N ARG A 503 8.27 -7.26 20.03
CA ARG A 503 7.19 -6.34 19.58
C ARG A 503 7.70 -5.22 18.67
N TRP A 504 8.80 -5.43 17.96
CA TRP A 504 9.39 -4.47 17.06
C TRP A 504 10.13 -5.13 15.91
N TRP A 505 10.68 -4.32 15.01
CA TRP A 505 11.37 -4.77 13.80
C TRP A 505 12.68 -5.49 14.12
N ASN A 506 12.86 -6.66 13.50
CA ASN A 506 13.98 -7.58 13.60
C ASN A 506 14.60 -7.84 12.21
N THR A 507 14.95 -6.77 11.48
CA THR A 507 15.46 -6.89 10.10
C THR A 507 16.89 -7.41 10.00
N GLY A 508 17.65 -7.41 11.09
CA GLY A 508 19.09 -7.68 11.07
C GLY A 508 19.91 -6.54 10.46
N MET A 509 19.28 -5.38 10.17
CA MET A 509 19.94 -4.21 9.62
C MET A 509 20.50 -3.31 10.72
N LYS A 510 21.64 -2.70 10.44
CA LYS A 510 22.33 -1.75 11.31
C LYS A 510 21.80 -0.32 11.10
N TRP A 511 20.83 0.09 11.92
CA TRP A 511 20.12 1.37 11.77
C TRP A 511 20.99 2.62 11.98
N ASP A 512 22.04 2.55 12.80
CA ASP A 512 23.01 3.64 12.96
C ASP A 512 23.85 3.83 11.70
N ALA A 513 24.35 2.73 11.09
CA ALA A 513 25.05 2.79 9.81
C ALA A 513 24.14 3.26 8.67
N TYR A 514 22.87 2.84 8.66
CA TYR A 514 21.85 3.33 7.73
C TYR A 514 21.69 4.85 7.83
N TYR A 515 21.49 5.37 9.06
CA TYR A 515 21.35 6.81 9.30
C TYR A 515 22.61 7.58 8.92
N ASP A 516 23.78 7.07 9.34
CA ASP A 516 25.06 7.72 9.07
C ASP A 516 25.33 7.82 7.56
N THR A 517 24.98 6.77 6.80
CA THR A 517 25.08 6.78 5.34
C THR A 517 24.18 7.83 4.71
N ILE A 518 22.96 8.02 5.21
CA ILE A 518 22.05 9.07 4.74
C ILE A 518 22.68 10.44 4.98
N ILE A 519 23.13 10.72 6.20
CA ILE A 519 23.71 12.02 6.56
C ILE A 519 24.97 12.29 5.74
N ASP A 520 25.89 11.34 5.66
CA ASP A 520 27.14 11.49 4.92
C ASP A 520 26.88 11.71 3.42
N THR A 521 25.85 11.06 2.85
CA THR A 521 25.43 11.28 1.45
C THR A 521 24.88 12.69 1.24
N ILE A 522 24.00 13.17 2.13
CA ILE A 522 23.45 14.53 2.05
C ILE A 522 24.56 15.57 2.20
N GLU A 523 25.51 15.35 3.11
CA GLU A 523 26.65 16.27 3.30
C GLU A 523 27.58 16.31 2.08
N ALA A 524 27.78 15.17 1.40
CA ALA A 524 28.67 15.06 0.25
C ALA A 524 28.03 15.55 -1.06
N GLU A 525 26.78 15.18 -1.33
CA GLU A 525 26.10 15.37 -2.62
C GLU A 525 24.99 16.44 -2.57
N GLY A 526 24.61 16.89 -1.38
CA GLY A 526 23.59 17.93 -1.14
C GLY A 526 22.15 17.40 -1.02
N ASP A 527 21.86 16.20 -1.52
CA ASP A 527 20.56 15.52 -1.39
C ASP A 527 20.74 14.00 -1.57
N LEU A 528 19.72 13.21 -1.21
CA LEU A 528 19.64 11.80 -1.56
C LEU A 528 19.23 11.63 -3.04
N PRO A 529 19.61 10.49 -3.69
CA PRO A 529 19.11 10.16 -5.01
C PRO A 529 17.58 10.22 -5.07
N TYR A 530 17.02 10.63 -6.21
CA TYR A 530 15.57 10.75 -6.34
C TYR A 530 14.93 9.41 -6.69
N ASN A 531 13.89 9.04 -5.96
CA ASN A 531 13.03 7.91 -6.29
C ASN A 531 12.02 8.34 -7.35
N ARG A 532 11.78 7.51 -8.37
CA ARG A 532 10.78 7.81 -9.40
C ARG A 532 9.85 6.63 -9.63
N GLY A 533 8.61 6.96 -10.02
CA GLY A 533 7.62 5.98 -10.45
C GLY A 533 7.56 5.93 -11.96
N VAL A 534 7.23 4.77 -12.50
CA VAL A 534 7.14 4.54 -13.94
C VAL A 534 5.94 3.65 -14.22
N LEU A 535 4.93 4.13 -14.94
CA LEU A 535 3.94 3.25 -15.55
C LEU A 535 4.59 2.62 -16.78
N LYS A 536 4.79 1.30 -16.74
CA LYS A 536 5.45 0.56 -17.82
C LYS A 536 4.46 -0.36 -18.52
N ALA A 537 4.35 -0.29 -19.83
CA ALA A 537 3.73 -1.34 -20.62
C ALA A 537 4.81 -2.32 -21.08
N TRP A 538 4.71 -3.54 -20.57
CA TRP A 538 5.65 -4.62 -20.80
C TRP A 538 5.06 -5.66 -21.74
N ASP A 539 5.81 -6.05 -22.76
CA ASP A 539 5.48 -7.18 -23.62
C ASP A 539 6.04 -8.47 -22.98
N PRO A 540 5.19 -9.35 -22.41
CA PRO A 540 5.66 -10.54 -21.71
C PRO A 540 6.26 -11.60 -22.65
N VAL A 541 5.91 -11.57 -23.94
CA VAL A 541 6.44 -12.50 -24.96
C VAL A 541 7.82 -12.04 -25.41
N LYS A 542 7.97 -10.75 -25.73
CA LYS A 542 9.26 -10.18 -26.15
C LYS A 542 10.20 -9.85 -25.00
N GLN A 543 9.68 -9.80 -23.78
CA GLN A 543 10.41 -9.37 -22.58
C GLN A 543 11.03 -7.97 -22.74
N GLU A 544 10.26 -7.03 -23.28
CA GLU A 544 10.71 -5.65 -23.50
C GLU A 544 9.62 -4.62 -23.19
N GLU A 545 10.06 -3.38 -22.96
CA GLU A 545 9.17 -2.24 -22.80
C GLU A 545 8.56 -1.84 -24.15
N ALA A 546 7.23 -1.86 -24.24
CA ALA A 546 6.49 -1.31 -25.37
C ALA A 546 6.41 0.23 -25.29
N TRP A 547 6.14 0.75 -24.08
CA TRP A 547 6.16 2.17 -23.76
C TRP A 547 6.26 2.37 -22.24
N ALA A 548 6.67 3.57 -21.80
CA ALA A 548 6.71 3.94 -20.38
C ALA A 548 6.41 5.42 -20.15
N ILE A 549 5.86 5.71 -18.96
CA ILE A 549 5.49 7.06 -18.52
C ILE A 549 6.11 7.29 -17.14
N ILE A 550 6.94 8.33 -17.02
CA ILE A 550 7.57 8.69 -15.75
C ILE A 550 6.61 9.54 -14.93
N HIS A 551 6.43 9.17 -13.67
CA HIS A 551 5.68 9.93 -12.68
C HIS A 551 6.61 10.67 -11.73
N LYS A 552 6.08 11.74 -11.15
CA LYS A 552 6.79 12.54 -10.16
C LYS A 552 6.96 11.77 -8.85
N ASP A 553 5.88 11.18 -8.35
CA ASP A 553 5.93 10.31 -7.17
C ASP A 553 6.33 8.89 -7.58
N HIS A 554 6.95 8.14 -6.66
CA HIS A 554 7.31 6.73 -6.89
C HIS A 554 6.20 5.77 -6.49
N TRP A 555 5.39 6.15 -5.50
CA TRP A 555 4.37 5.33 -4.88
C TRP A 555 3.00 5.57 -5.53
N ASN A 556 2.90 5.26 -6.82
CA ASN A 556 1.67 5.40 -7.61
C ASN A 556 0.79 4.16 -7.49
N GLY A 557 -0.50 4.34 -7.75
CA GLY A 557 -1.47 3.28 -7.56
C GLY A 557 -1.45 2.18 -8.61
N GLY A 558 -2.21 1.13 -8.29
CA GLY A 558 -2.47 0.03 -9.20
C GLY A 558 -3.20 0.48 -10.46
N VAL A 559 -3.27 -0.42 -11.43
CA VAL A 559 -3.83 -0.13 -12.76
C VAL A 559 -5.06 -0.99 -13.07
N LEU A 560 -5.87 -0.46 -13.96
CA LEU A 560 -7.01 -1.11 -14.61
C LEU A 560 -6.83 -0.97 -16.12
N THR A 561 -7.13 -2.01 -16.89
CA THR A 561 -7.23 -1.91 -18.36
C THR A 561 -8.58 -2.41 -18.87
N THR A 562 -9.04 -1.90 -20.02
CA THR A 562 -10.39 -2.17 -20.53
C THR A 562 -10.42 -2.45 -22.03
N GLY A 563 -11.51 -3.06 -22.50
CA GLY A 563 -11.83 -3.27 -23.92
C GLY A 563 -11.97 -1.97 -24.73
N GLY A 564 -12.10 -0.83 -24.04
CA GLY A 564 -12.06 0.51 -24.65
C GLY A 564 -10.66 1.00 -25.07
N ASN A 565 -9.64 0.13 -25.05
CA ASN A 565 -8.22 0.46 -25.30
C ASN A 565 -7.67 1.52 -24.33
N LEU A 566 -7.99 1.36 -23.03
CA LEU A 566 -7.58 2.27 -21.97
C LEU A 566 -6.76 1.58 -20.88
N VAL A 567 -5.90 2.36 -20.22
CA VAL A 567 -5.26 2.06 -18.94
C VAL A 567 -5.56 3.21 -17.98
N PHE A 568 -6.17 2.92 -16.84
CA PHE A 568 -6.42 3.90 -15.78
C PHE A 568 -5.41 3.72 -14.65
N GLN A 569 -4.92 4.84 -14.11
CA GLN A 569 -4.04 4.83 -12.94
C GLN A 569 -4.22 6.10 -12.10
N GLY A 570 -4.20 5.92 -10.77
CA GLY A 570 -4.02 7.03 -9.84
C GLY A 570 -2.56 7.20 -9.43
N THR A 571 -2.16 8.42 -9.09
CA THR A 571 -0.76 8.77 -8.81
C THR A 571 -0.59 9.40 -7.43
N GLY A 572 0.61 9.22 -6.84
CA GLY A 572 0.90 9.68 -5.48
C GLY A 572 0.88 11.20 -5.31
N ASP A 573 1.07 11.94 -6.41
CA ASP A 573 0.97 13.41 -6.49
C ASP A 573 -0.47 13.91 -6.70
N GLY A 574 -1.47 13.03 -6.63
CA GLY A 574 -2.89 13.39 -6.52
C GLY A 574 -3.60 13.55 -7.86
N LEU A 575 -3.16 12.84 -8.89
CA LEU A 575 -3.77 12.85 -10.22
C LEU A 575 -4.37 11.49 -10.55
N PHE A 576 -5.56 11.49 -11.17
CA PHE A 576 -6.16 10.31 -11.78
C PHE A 576 -6.11 10.45 -13.29
N ARG A 577 -5.54 9.45 -13.99
CA ARG A 577 -5.20 9.54 -15.41
C ARG A 577 -5.71 8.33 -16.19
N ALA A 578 -5.96 8.55 -17.47
CA ALA A 578 -6.23 7.49 -18.43
C ALA A 578 -5.30 7.63 -19.64
N TYR A 579 -4.79 6.49 -20.10
CA TYR A 579 -3.87 6.37 -21.23
C TYR A 579 -4.43 5.43 -22.27
N ARG A 580 -4.04 5.60 -23.54
CA ARG A 580 -4.22 4.56 -24.54
C ARG A 580 -3.41 3.32 -24.17
N ALA A 581 -4.05 2.15 -24.17
CA ALA A 581 -3.41 0.89 -23.82
C ALA A 581 -2.30 0.49 -24.82
N ASP A 582 -2.44 0.86 -26.09
CA ASP A 582 -1.52 0.48 -27.16
C ASP A 582 -0.21 1.29 -27.21
N ASN A 583 -0.21 2.57 -26.82
CA ASN A 583 0.93 3.47 -27.03
C ASN A 583 1.23 4.45 -25.88
N GLY A 584 0.45 4.46 -24.80
CA GLY A 584 0.69 5.30 -23.63
C GLY A 584 0.29 6.78 -23.81
N GLU A 585 -0.40 7.16 -24.88
CA GLU A 585 -0.92 8.53 -25.03
C GLU A 585 -1.89 8.87 -23.90
N GLN A 586 -1.61 9.95 -23.16
CA GLN A 586 -2.49 10.43 -22.09
C GLN A 586 -3.73 11.10 -22.68
N LEU A 587 -4.92 10.57 -22.35
CA LEU A 587 -6.21 11.07 -22.85
C LEU A 587 -7.02 11.82 -21.79
N LEU A 588 -6.73 11.57 -20.50
CA LEU A 588 -7.43 12.16 -19.36
C LEU A 588 -6.46 12.47 -18.23
N GLU A 589 -6.69 13.58 -17.54
CA GLU A 589 -6.08 13.92 -16.26
C GLU A 589 -7.10 14.65 -15.38
N ILE A 590 -7.31 14.16 -14.16
CA ILE A 590 -8.20 14.74 -13.16
C ILE A 590 -7.39 15.02 -11.90
N GLU A 591 -7.39 16.28 -11.44
CA GLU A 591 -6.78 16.67 -10.17
C GLU A 591 -7.67 16.27 -9.00
N THR A 592 -7.27 15.23 -8.27
CA THR A 592 -7.99 14.77 -7.08
C THR A 592 -7.46 15.39 -5.80
N LYS A 593 -6.22 15.90 -5.82
CA LYS A 593 -5.54 16.54 -4.67
C LYS A 593 -5.39 15.65 -3.44
N THR A 594 -5.54 14.34 -3.60
CA THR A 594 -5.21 13.32 -2.59
C THR A 594 -4.50 12.19 -3.32
N GLY A 595 -3.37 11.73 -2.80
CA GLY A 595 -2.58 10.69 -3.48
C GLY A 595 -3.36 9.38 -3.57
N ILE A 596 -3.17 8.67 -4.68
CA ILE A 596 -3.89 7.43 -4.98
C ILE A 596 -2.88 6.29 -5.07
N ILE A 597 -3.11 5.26 -4.26
CA ILE A 597 -2.33 4.02 -4.25
C ILE A 597 -3.21 2.79 -4.58
N ALA A 598 -4.52 2.85 -4.32
CA ALA A 598 -5.45 1.78 -4.71
C ALA A 598 -5.57 1.63 -6.23
N PRO A 599 -5.83 0.41 -6.74
CA PRO A 599 -6.19 0.21 -8.13
C PRO A 599 -7.61 0.74 -8.42
N PRO A 600 -7.85 1.30 -9.61
CA PRO A 600 -9.21 1.53 -10.09
C PRO A 600 -9.93 0.21 -10.39
N ILE A 601 -11.25 0.22 -10.37
CA ILE A 601 -12.09 -0.83 -10.98
C ILE A 601 -13.12 -0.19 -11.92
N THR A 602 -13.74 -0.99 -12.79
CA THR A 602 -14.87 -0.55 -13.60
C THR A 602 -16.00 -1.57 -13.55
N TYR A 603 -17.23 -1.08 -13.62
CA TYR A 603 -18.46 -1.85 -13.57
C TYR A 603 -19.53 -1.11 -14.38
N SER A 604 -20.70 -1.72 -14.57
CA SER A 604 -21.85 -0.99 -15.10
C SER A 604 -23.12 -1.31 -14.32
N VAL A 605 -24.00 -0.32 -14.24
CA VAL A 605 -25.33 -0.48 -13.63
C VAL A 605 -26.32 0.29 -14.48
N ASP A 606 -27.47 -0.31 -14.74
CA ASP A 606 -28.55 0.28 -15.53
C ASP A 606 -28.10 0.80 -16.92
N GLY A 607 -27.09 0.12 -17.51
CA GLY A 607 -26.55 0.43 -18.85
C GLY A 607 -25.50 1.53 -18.91
N GLU A 608 -25.11 2.10 -17.75
CA GLU A 608 -24.03 3.08 -17.65
C GLU A 608 -22.78 2.44 -17.04
N GLN A 609 -21.63 2.65 -17.69
CA GLN A 609 -20.32 2.24 -17.19
C GLN A 609 -19.76 3.31 -16.25
N TYR A 610 -19.21 2.82 -15.14
CA TYR A 610 -18.58 3.60 -14.10
C TYR A 610 -17.12 3.17 -13.92
N VAL A 611 -16.26 4.09 -13.49
CA VAL A 611 -14.89 3.81 -13.02
C VAL A 611 -14.78 4.32 -11.61
N SER A 612 -14.39 3.47 -10.66
CA SER A 612 -14.19 3.88 -9.26
C SER A 612 -12.74 3.74 -8.83
N VAL A 613 -12.32 4.60 -7.89
CA VAL A 613 -10.97 4.60 -7.33
C VAL A 613 -10.97 5.17 -5.91
N LEU A 614 -10.21 4.54 -5.02
CA LEU A 614 -10.00 5.01 -3.65
C LEU A 614 -8.79 5.96 -3.58
N LEU A 615 -9.00 7.10 -2.96
CA LEU A 615 -8.02 8.15 -2.70
C LEU A 615 -7.64 8.08 -1.23
N GLY A 616 -6.36 7.93 -0.95
CA GLY A 616 -5.84 7.78 0.40
C GLY A 616 -4.39 7.32 0.30
N TRP A 617 -3.46 8.27 0.32
CA TRP A 617 -2.04 7.99 0.24
C TRP A 617 -1.55 7.37 1.56
N GLY A 618 -0.57 6.48 1.51
CA GLY A 618 -0.10 5.75 2.68
C GLY A 618 0.60 4.46 2.29
N GLY A 619 0.38 3.40 3.07
CA GLY A 619 1.08 2.14 2.88
C GLY A 619 2.57 2.24 3.27
N ALA A 620 3.42 1.38 2.72
CA ALA A 620 4.84 1.31 3.08
C ALA A 620 5.62 2.62 2.84
N ALA A 621 5.18 3.49 1.93
CA ALA A 621 5.85 4.76 1.66
C ALA A 621 5.86 5.74 2.84
N ILE A 622 5.03 5.53 3.88
CA ILE A 622 5.12 6.32 5.11
C ILE A 622 6.50 6.19 5.78
N THR A 623 7.17 5.05 5.59
CA THR A 623 8.49 4.75 6.17
C THR A 623 9.63 5.49 5.45
N ALA A 624 9.46 5.80 4.15
CA ALA A 624 10.48 6.42 3.30
C ALA A 624 10.62 7.95 3.51
N GLY A 625 9.58 8.61 4.05
CA GLY A 625 9.66 10.02 4.47
C GLY A 625 9.73 11.08 3.36
N ASP A 626 9.43 10.74 2.09
CA ASP A 626 9.48 11.72 1.00
C ASP A 626 8.20 12.57 0.91
N ALA A 627 8.20 13.72 1.61
CA ALA A 627 7.11 14.70 1.58
C ALA A 627 7.11 15.62 0.34
N ARG A 628 8.11 15.51 -0.56
CA ARG A 628 8.30 16.48 -1.66
C ARG A 628 7.32 16.25 -2.80
N THR A 629 6.87 15.01 -2.96
CA THR A 629 6.09 14.55 -4.12
C THR A 629 4.64 14.22 -3.77
N ALA A 630 4.42 13.64 -2.59
CA ALA A 630 3.11 13.19 -2.17
C ALA A 630 2.12 14.35 -2.03
N ALA A 631 0.94 14.21 -2.63
CA ALA A 631 -0.16 15.17 -2.46
C ALA A 631 -0.56 15.32 -0.98
N ALA A 632 -0.46 14.23 -0.21
CA ALA A 632 -0.80 14.19 1.21
C ALA A 632 -0.05 15.23 2.07
N ALA A 633 1.21 15.49 1.72
CA ALA A 633 2.03 16.49 2.39
C ALA A 633 1.48 17.91 2.22
N LYS A 634 0.88 18.22 1.06
CA LYS A 634 0.39 19.57 0.71
C LYS A 634 -1.10 19.78 1.00
N TYR A 635 -1.91 18.79 0.67
CA TYR A 635 -3.38 18.91 0.64
C TYR A 635 -4.07 18.13 1.76
N GLY A 636 -3.31 17.36 2.55
CA GLY A 636 -3.89 16.40 3.47
C GLY A 636 -4.32 15.11 2.78
N ASN A 637 -4.88 14.20 3.58
CA ASN A 637 -5.07 12.82 3.16
C ASN A 637 -6.46 12.29 3.52
N GLU A 638 -7.47 13.16 3.49
CA GLU A 638 -8.85 12.78 3.77
C GLU A 638 -9.32 11.75 2.74
N GLY A 639 -9.50 10.52 3.21
CA GLY A 639 -9.76 9.35 2.39
C GLY A 639 -11.15 9.35 1.77
N ARG A 640 -11.23 9.04 0.47
CA ARG A 640 -12.48 9.09 -0.30
C ARG A 640 -12.54 8.00 -1.36
N LEU A 641 -13.75 7.54 -1.66
CA LEU A 641 -14.06 6.85 -2.91
C LEU A 641 -14.57 7.87 -3.92
N LEU A 642 -13.95 7.95 -5.10
CA LEU A 642 -14.50 8.69 -6.24
C LEU A 642 -15.00 7.72 -7.29
N VAL A 643 -16.17 8.02 -7.86
CA VAL A 643 -16.77 7.24 -8.94
C VAL A 643 -17.10 8.16 -10.10
N PHE A 644 -16.64 7.77 -11.28
CA PHE A 644 -16.71 8.55 -12.51
C PHE A 644 -17.57 7.87 -13.55
N LYS A 645 -18.19 8.67 -14.44
CA LYS A 645 -18.84 8.22 -15.67
C LYS A 645 -18.71 9.28 -16.76
N VAL A 646 -18.95 8.91 -18.02
CA VAL A 646 -19.01 9.88 -19.12
C VAL A 646 -20.16 10.87 -18.85
N GLY A 647 -19.85 12.17 -18.90
CA GLY A 647 -20.81 13.24 -18.61
C GLY A 647 -21.18 13.39 -17.13
N GLY A 648 -20.36 12.90 -16.20
CA GLY A 648 -20.56 13.14 -14.77
C GLY A 648 -20.35 14.61 -14.40
N GLU A 649 -21.30 15.19 -13.64
CA GLU A 649 -21.30 16.61 -13.26
C GLU A 649 -21.34 16.86 -11.75
N ALA A 650 -21.13 15.82 -10.93
CA ALA A 650 -21.11 15.97 -9.48
C ALA A 650 -19.95 16.89 -9.05
N ALA A 651 -20.17 17.65 -7.98
CA ALA A 651 -19.16 18.54 -7.44
C ALA A 651 -18.04 17.75 -6.77
N TYR A 652 -16.80 18.12 -7.05
CA TYR A 652 -15.65 17.58 -6.33
C TYR A 652 -15.65 18.08 -4.88
N PRO A 653 -15.27 17.24 -3.91
CA PRO A 653 -15.06 17.66 -2.54
C PRO A 653 -14.04 18.80 -2.45
N GLU A 654 -14.27 19.76 -1.55
CA GLU A 654 -13.28 20.80 -1.28
C GLU A 654 -12.07 20.20 -0.56
N VAL A 655 -10.86 20.53 -1.05
CA VAL A 655 -9.59 20.11 -0.45
C VAL A 655 -8.79 21.36 -0.10
N VAL A 656 -8.44 21.50 1.18
CA VAL A 656 -7.74 22.68 1.72
C VAL A 656 -6.24 22.44 1.75
N VAL A 657 -5.46 23.46 1.37
CA VAL A 657 -4.00 23.41 1.50
C VAL A 657 -3.62 23.43 2.99
N LYS A 658 -2.82 22.47 3.43
CA LYS A 658 -2.34 22.41 4.82
C LYS A 658 -1.38 23.55 5.10
N ASN A 659 -1.49 24.14 6.30
CA ASN A 659 -0.41 24.98 6.81
C ASN A 659 0.78 24.08 7.18
N LEU A 660 1.92 24.34 6.53
CA LEU A 660 3.16 23.59 6.67
C LEU A 660 4.21 24.32 7.53
N ASP A 661 3.84 25.44 8.15
CA ASP A 661 4.68 26.18 9.06
C ASP A 661 5.12 25.31 10.24
N ILE A 662 6.41 25.38 10.53
CA ILE A 662 6.99 24.79 11.74
C ILE A 662 6.84 25.82 12.85
N PRO A 663 6.06 25.56 13.93
CA PRO A 663 5.95 26.48 15.07
C PRO A 663 7.31 26.74 15.71
N GLU A 664 7.43 27.82 16.49
CA GLU A 664 8.67 28.10 17.24
C GLU A 664 8.92 26.97 18.26
N PRO A 665 9.97 26.15 18.08
CA PRO A 665 10.23 25.03 18.97
C PRO A 665 10.82 25.54 20.31
N PRO A 666 10.80 24.73 21.39
CA PRO A 666 11.45 25.07 22.65
C PRO A 666 12.91 25.49 22.44
N THR A 667 13.48 26.34 23.31
CA THR A 667 14.86 26.86 23.17
C THR A 667 15.81 26.38 24.27
N ASP A 668 15.26 25.81 25.33
CA ASP A 668 15.94 25.25 26.49
C ASP A 668 16.54 23.85 26.25
N VAL A 669 16.05 23.14 25.23
CA VAL A 669 16.61 21.85 24.80
C VAL A 669 17.85 22.07 23.92
N GLN A 670 19.05 21.80 24.44
CA GLN A 670 20.30 21.98 23.70
C GLN A 670 21.10 20.69 23.75
N LEU A 671 21.38 20.12 22.57
CA LEU A 671 22.21 18.94 22.41
C LEU A 671 23.53 19.32 21.72
N THR A 672 24.60 18.62 22.06
CA THR A 672 25.85 18.61 21.28
C THR A 672 25.65 17.92 19.93
N SER A 673 26.52 18.16 18.96
CA SER A 673 26.45 17.48 17.64
C SER A 673 26.49 15.95 17.77
N ALA A 674 27.24 15.41 18.74
CA ALA A 674 27.31 13.97 18.98
C ALA A 674 25.97 13.42 19.52
N GLU A 675 25.33 14.14 20.45
CA GLU A 675 24.01 13.78 20.98
C GLU A 675 22.92 13.90 19.92
N ILE A 676 22.97 14.92 19.04
CA ILE A 676 22.05 15.04 17.89
C ILE A 676 22.20 13.83 16.97
N ARG A 677 23.43 13.43 16.64
CA ARG A 677 23.68 12.25 15.81
C ARG A 677 23.12 10.99 16.45
N LYS A 678 23.39 10.78 17.74
CA LYS A 678 22.86 9.61 18.49
C LYS A 678 21.33 9.61 18.56
N GLY A 679 20.71 10.76 18.83
CA GLY A 679 19.25 10.92 18.82
C GLY A 679 18.64 10.63 17.45
N GLY A 680 19.31 11.03 16.36
CA GLY A 680 18.91 10.69 15.00
C GLY A 680 18.97 9.19 14.70
N GLN A 681 20.03 8.51 15.13
CA GLN A 681 20.15 7.04 14.99
C GLN A 681 19.03 6.31 15.76
N LEU A 682 18.76 6.72 16.99
CA LEU A 682 17.65 6.17 17.81
C LEU A 682 16.28 6.43 17.16
N PHE A 683 16.08 7.64 16.64
CA PHE A 683 14.87 8.01 15.91
C PHE A 683 14.67 7.15 14.66
N MET A 684 15.73 6.92 13.87
CA MET A 684 15.63 6.10 12.65
C MET A 684 15.26 4.65 12.94
N GLY A 685 15.83 4.04 13.96
CA GLY A 685 15.57 2.63 14.30
C GLY A 685 14.20 2.35 14.94
N THR A 686 13.39 3.39 15.19
CA THR A 686 12.08 3.26 15.86
C THR A 686 11.02 4.23 15.34
N CYS A 687 11.25 5.54 15.40
CA CYS A 687 10.21 6.54 15.13
C CYS A 687 10.02 6.81 13.62
N ALA A 688 11.09 6.77 12.84
CA ALA A 688 11.07 7.13 11.41
C ALA A 688 10.15 6.23 10.56
N LEU A 689 9.93 4.98 10.99
CA LEU A 689 9.05 4.04 10.31
C LEU A 689 7.59 4.52 10.25
N CYS A 690 7.16 5.37 11.19
CA CYS A 690 5.84 5.99 11.17
C CYS A 690 5.90 7.49 10.84
N HIS A 691 6.87 8.22 11.42
CA HIS A 691 6.95 9.67 11.34
C HIS A 691 7.84 10.20 10.20
N GLY A 692 8.32 9.30 9.34
CA GLY A 692 9.17 9.58 8.19
C GLY A 692 10.64 9.75 8.55
N ALA A 693 11.51 9.45 7.58
CA ALA A 693 12.95 9.64 7.69
C ALA A 693 13.29 11.10 8.06
N LEU A 694 14.33 11.28 8.88
CA LEU A 694 14.81 12.60 9.33
C LEU A 694 13.75 13.48 10.02
N ALA A 695 12.70 12.86 10.57
CA ALA A 695 11.50 13.48 11.15
C ALA A 695 10.65 14.28 10.13
N VAL A 696 10.77 13.96 8.84
CA VAL A 696 9.98 14.55 7.76
C VAL A 696 8.81 13.62 7.43
N SER A 697 7.62 13.94 7.95
CA SER A 697 6.43 13.16 7.64
C SER A 697 5.94 13.43 6.21
N PRO A 698 5.51 12.39 5.46
CA PRO A 698 4.90 12.55 4.14
C PRO A 698 3.44 13.02 4.18
N GLY A 699 2.89 13.35 5.35
CA GLY A 699 1.60 14.04 5.50
C GLY A 699 0.43 13.16 5.99
N VAL A 700 0.66 11.88 6.23
CA VAL A 700 -0.31 10.90 6.76
C VAL A 700 -0.27 10.83 8.28
N ILE A 701 0.91 10.54 8.83
CA ILE A 701 1.18 10.53 10.27
C ILE A 701 1.63 11.94 10.69
N PRO A 702 1.36 12.42 11.91
CA PRO A 702 1.81 13.74 12.34
C PRO A 702 3.31 13.99 12.13
N ASP A 703 3.64 15.17 11.60
CA ASP A 703 5.01 15.66 11.49
C ASP A 703 5.51 16.11 12.87
N LEU A 704 6.49 15.40 13.43
CA LEU A 704 6.97 15.66 14.78
C LEU A 704 7.73 16.99 14.90
N ARG A 705 8.16 17.60 13.80
CA ARG A 705 8.74 18.95 13.83
C ARG A 705 7.68 20.01 14.13
N ARG A 706 6.39 19.69 13.92
CA ARG A 706 5.25 20.60 14.09
C ARG A 706 4.45 20.35 15.38
N MET A 707 5.09 19.79 16.40
CA MET A 707 4.45 19.56 17.70
C MET A 707 3.90 20.87 18.29
N SER A 708 2.71 20.78 18.90
CA SER A 708 2.16 21.89 19.69
C SER A 708 2.83 21.95 21.07
N PRO A 709 2.72 23.08 21.81
CA PRO A 709 3.27 23.18 23.17
C PRO A 709 2.81 22.05 24.10
N VAL A 710 1.54 21.63 24.00
CA VAL A 710 0.99 20.53 24.81
C VAL A 710 1.67 19.19 24.48
N ILE A 711 1.98 18.95 23.20
CA ILE A 711 2.67 17.72 22.80
C ILE A 711 4.13 17.74 23.27
N HIS A 712 4.81 18.90 23.21
CA HIS A 712 6.14 19.07 23.79
C HIS A 712 6.17 18.72 25.29
N GLU A 713 5.22 19.25 26.08
CA GLU A 713 5.12 19.01 27.52
C GLU A 713 4.84 17.54 27.89
N ASN A 714 4.16 16.81 26.99
CA ASN A 714 3.72 15.43 27.24
C ASN A 714 4.48 14.39 26.41
N PHE A 715 5.61 14.76 25.78
CA PHE A 715 6.34 13.87 24.87
C PHE A 715 6.63 12.49 25.47
N LYS A 716 7.21 12.45 26.69
CA LYS A 716 7.50 11.17 27.37
C LYS A 716 6.24 10.40 27.74
N SER A 717 5.18 11.05 28.22
CA SER A 717 3.90 10.38 28.50
C SER A 717 3.27 9.77 27.23
N ILE A 718 3.45 10.41 26.08
CA ILE A 718 2.99 9.89 24.79
C ILE A 718 3.82 8.67 24.39
N VAL A 719 5.15 8.80 24.40
CA VAL A 719 6.05 7.78 23.84
C VAL A 719 6.30 6.62 24.81
N ALA A 720 6.63 6.91 26.07
CA ALA A 720 6.97 5.89 27.08
C ALA A 720 5.73 5.18 27.63
N ASP A 721 4.64 5.93 27.90
CA ASP A 721 3.45 5.41 28.59
C ASP A 721 2.28 5.09 27.64
N GLY A 722 2.35 5.52 26.38
CA GLY A 722 1.31 5.26 25.38
C GLY A 722 0.04 6.07 25.62
N MET A 723 0.14 7.34 26.02
CA MET A 723 -1.01 8.23 26.22
C MET A 723 -1.96 8.30 25.01
N LEU A 724 -1.43 8.05 23.80
CA LEU A 724 -2.18 8.03 22.54
C LEU A 724 -2.30 6.62 21.92
N ALA A 725 -2.14 5.55 22.71
CA ALA A 725 -2.17 4.16 22.23
C ALA A 725 -3.46 3.81 21.49
N HIS A 726 -4.61 4.28 21.98
CA HIS A 726 -5.91 4.09 21.33
C HIS A 726 -6.00 4.71 19.92
N GLN A 727 -5.08 5.62 19.56
CA GLN A 727 -5.00 6.25 18.23
C GLN A 727 -3.91 5.65 17.32
N GLY A 728 -3.21 4.60 17.77
CA GLY A 728 -2.11 3.99 17.01
C GLY A 728 -0.72 4.26 17.56
N MET A 729 -0.54 5.22 18.49
CA MET A 729 0.76 5.53 19.08
C MET A 729 0.97 4.71 20.36
N ALA A 730 1.39 3.47 20.17
CA ALA A 730 1.69 2.55 21.27
C ALA A 730 2.83 3.06 22.17
N LYS A 731 2.98 2.44 23.34
CA LYS A 731 4.10 2.71 24.24
C LYS A 731 5.41 2.14 23.70
N PHE A 732 6.54 2.73 24.10
CA PHE A 732 7.89 2.36 23.67
C PHE A 732 8.92 2.29 24.82
N SER A 733 8.47 2.31 26.07
CA SER A 733 9.34 2.13 27.26
C SER A 733 10.00 0.75 27.36
N ASP A 734 9.59 -0.21 26.52
CA ASP A 734 10.21 -1.51 26.35
C ASP A 734 11.40 -1.48 25.39
N LEU A 735 11.56 -0.43 24.58
CA LEU A 735 12.67 -0.29 23.61
C LEU A 735 13.62 0.86 23.94
N HIS A 736 13.17 1.88 24.67
CA HIS A 736 13.94 3.10 24.94
C HIS A 736 13.96 3.43 26.43
N SER A 737 15.14 3.75 26.94
CA SER A 737 15.30 4.33 28.26
C SER A 737 14.86 5.79 28.28
N ASP A 738 14.69 6.38 29.48
CA ASP A 738 14.40 7.81 29.60
C ASP A 738 15.47 8.71 28.96
N GLU A 739 16.73 8.27 28.98
CA GLU A 739 17.86 8.96 28.35
C GLU A 739 17.78 8.89 26.82
N ASP A 740 17.45 7.72 26.27
CA ASP A 740 17.22 7.57 24.82
C ASP A 740 16.07 8.48 24.35
N LEU A 741 14.99 8.55 25.14
CA LEU A 741 13.85 9.42 24.84
C LEU A 741 14.22 10.91 24.90
N ASP A 742 15.10 11.34 25.80
CA ASP A 742 15.63 12.71 25.84
C ASP A 742 16.45 13.03 24.58
N LEU A 743 17.27 12.08 24.11
CA LEU A 743 18.05 12.24 22.88
C LEU A 743 17.16 12.29 21.63
N ILE A 744 16.15 11.42 21.53
CA ILE A 744 15.16 11.43 20.44
C ILE A 744 14.40 12.75 20.42
N TYR A 745 13.91 13.21 21.58
CA TYR A 745 13.20 14.48 21.69
C TYR A 745 14.08 15.66 21.28
N GLY A 746 15.32 15.71 21.79
CA GLY A 746 16.27 16.77 21.46
C GLY A 746 16.70 16.77 19.99
N TYR A 747 16.77 15.59 19.34
CA TYR A 747 16.96 15.48 17.90
C TYR A 747 15.80 16.11 17.12
N ILE A 748 14.54 15.77 17.46
CA ILE A 748 13.36 16.32 16.78
C ILE A 748 13.30 17.85 16.92
N VAL A 749 13.55 18.37 18.13
CA VAL A 749 13.59 19.82 18.39
C VAL A 749 14.71 20.50 17.60
N SER A 750 15.88 19.86 17.49
CA SER A 750 16.98 20.37 16.67
C SER A 750 16.61 20.43 15.18
N ARG A 751 16.00 19.38 14.64
CA ARG A 751 15.50 19.34 13.25
C ARG A 751 14.44 20.42 12.99
N ALA A 752 13.48 20.60 13.90
CA ALA A 752 12.46 21.64 13.79
C ALA A 752 13.08 23.05 13.72
N ARG A 753 14.10 23.35 14.53
CA ARG A 753 14.81 24.64 14.47
C ARG A 753 15.55 24.84 13.16
N GLU A 754 16.25 23.81 12.70
CA GLU A 754 17.02 23.85 11.46
C GLU A 754 16.12 24.11 10.25
N ASP A 755 15.07 23.30 10.10
CA ASP A 755 14.16 23.39 8.95
C ASP A 755 13.32 24.68 9.00
N ARG A 756 12.91 25.14 10.19
CA ARG A 756 12.24 26.45 10.36
C ARG A 756 13.15 27.60 9.94
N LYS A 757 14.42 27.57 10.33
CA LYS A 757 15.40 28.59 9.96
C LYS A 757 15.62 28.62 8.45
N ALA A 758 15.67 27.45 7.80
CA ALA A 758 15.75 27.35 6.34
C ALA A 758 14.51 27.98 5.69
N ALA A 759 13.30 27.60 6.13
CA ALA A 759 12.02 28.12 5.63
C ALA A 759 11.81 29.64 5.83
N LEU A 760 12.45 30.23 6.85
CA LEU A 760 12.44 31.68 7.05
C LEU A 760 13.45 32.40 6.15
N ALA A 761 14.52 31.73 5.73
CA ALA A 761 15.59 32.30 4.92
C ALA A 761 15.27 32.30 3.41
N ASP A 762 14.49 31.33 2.94
CA ASP A 762 14.05 31.19 1.55
C ASP A 762 12.76 31.97 1.23
N GLY A 763 12.13 32.61 2.23
CA GLY A 763 10.93 33.45 2.06
C GLY A 763 9.66 32.64 1.81
N SER A 764 9.67 31.34 2.11
CA SER A 764 8.56 30.41 1.84
C SER A 764 7.35 30.53 2.77
N GLN A 765 7.34 31.48 3.72
CA GLN A 765 6.22 31.74 4.64
C GLN A 765 5.18 32.77 4.15
N ASP A 766 5.32 33.35 2.95
CA ASP A 766 4.29 34.20 2.35
C ASP A 766 3.64 33.49 1.15
N GLY A 767 2.58 32.69 1.39
CA GLY A 767 1.80 32.05 0.33
C GLY A 767 0.69 31.13 0.80
#